data_AF-A0AA36I2Q8-F1
#
_entry.id   AF-A0AA36I2Q8-F1
#
_cell.length_a   1.000
_cell.length_b   1.000
_cell.length_c   1.000
_cell.angle_alpha   90.00
_cell.angle_beta   90.00
_cell.angle_gamma   90.00
#
_symmetry.space_group_name_H-M   'P 1'
#
loop_
_entity.id
_entity.type
_entity.pdbx_description
1 polymer ?
#
loop_
_entity_poly.entity_id
_entity_poly.type
_entity_poly.pdbx_seq_one_letter_code
_entity_poly.pdbx_strand_id
1 'polypeptide(L)'
;MQACEGEREPLLLGASREFLPALQPPHAAQQALVEAVKCRAVARVQRAFEVRGGVLADQVGSGKTAVTLALVVSDRNSHQASRTLVLAPGRLLQQWQHEAWKFLDRGMQVLDEDLRVAPVEPGEPQLLVAPVELLSSKRRLEEDSFATRLRRLQLSRLVVDEFHELSDGALAQLRPPSPATAPMALWGLTGTPALEGFGSVARLAQVFAVELGVFRRQLDAAALAQKALDYLARAQGAGCRLTSHPVHEELVTLHHTPAERALYAQHAAEARKGRLAAPELLQLCSHFHLTEKDTDAEAESAQLLRARQDAKATAKEWLALAAAKVAQQVPRMIKAAESEVLAEQYAQLLAEVGTAPHAEHAQLAGARAAGARQNAGRHEREADALILEAMRVEEASEESQGASQGAEVFGDGLELLEDLKQAKEAFRQRSCEVAFLSAMLDAAENQSFRCPICLNEPEPTERAILAACAHLFCLQCASTLARRGECALCRQTLRKGEAAEVVRVREPGAVEEQLERKRWGRFGSKIFQVVRKLHKIEEQDPRARAIVFVQWAALRRKLAAAFTEFQVPFVCLEEAADGRALNFWERDDVVGSFQNAPEDSTQGPKVLLLSLQDAASGTNLTRANHVLFVHPMLAKTSRLSVAYEQQALGRCLRLGQTRPVYLWRFVTLGTAEEDLSYRHQQELWRGLSDAPRHRRAASASAEAAARERESESDVDLDDLFW
;
A
#
# COMPACT_ATOMS: atom_id res chain seq x y z
N MET A 1 -8.95 -1.70 52.04
CA MET A 1 -10.36 -1.30 52.25
C MET A 1 -10.44 0.21 52.09
N GLN A 2 -11.43 0.67 51.32
CA GLN A 2 -12.06 2.00 51.12
C GLN A 2 -11.31 3.27 51.63
N ALA A 3 -11.33 4.42 50.95
CA ALA A 3 -12.41 5.02 50.17
C ALA A 3 -11.90 5.96 49.05
N CYS A 4 -12.78 6.20 48.07
CA CYS A 4 -12.65 7.17 46.98
C CYS A 4 -12.82 8.61 47.48
N GLU A 5 -12.03 9.52 46.90
CA GLU A 5 -12.28 10.94 46.59
C GLU A 5 -11.00 11.35 45.82
N GLY A 6 -10.99 11.82 44.58
CA GLY A 6 -11.94 12.66 43.90
C GLY A 6 -11.27 13.98 43.56
N GLU A 7 -10.15 13.98 42.81
CA GLU A 7 -9.62 15.18 42.14
C GLU A 7 -8.65 14.75 41.01
N ARG A 8 -9.14 14.76 39.77
CA ARG A 8 -8.28 14.84 38.59
C ARG A 8 -7.85 16.30 38.49
N GLU A 9 -6.66 16.64 38.99
CA GLU A 9 -6.07 17.92 38.62
C GLU A 9 -5.75 17.89 37.11
N PRO A 10 -6.24 18.86 36.33
CA PRO A 10 -5.72 19.06 34.99
C PRO A 10 -4.27 19.49 35.13
N LEU A 11 -3.33 18.83 34.43
CA LEU A 11 -2.04 19.42 34.10
C LEU A 11 -2.31 20.64 33.21
N LEU A 12 -2.64 21.75 33.87
CA LEU A 12 -2.66 23.09 33.35
C LEU A 12 -1.23 23.39 32.90
N LEU A 13 -1.07 23.74 31.63
CA LEU A 13 0.06 24.52 31.16
C LEU A 13 -0.11 25.94 31.74
N GLY A 14 0.03 26.05 33.06
CA GLY A 14 0.14 27.30 33.80
C GLY A 14 1.61 27.55 34.09
N ALA A 15 2.02 28.81 34.02
CA ALA A 15 3.34 29.25 34.41
C ALA A 15 3.51 29.13 35.94
N SER A 16 3.69 27.91 36.44
CA SER A 16 4.24 27.65 37.76
C SER A 16 5.43 26.71 37.59
N ARG A 17 6.57 27.07 38.20
CA ARG A 17 7.74 26.18 38.37
C ARG A 17 7.40 25.07 39.37
N GLU A 18 6.38 24.28 39.08
CA GLU A 18 5.95 23.19 39.93
C GLU A 18 6.54 21.89 39.41
N PHE A 19 7.40 21.32 40.23
CA PHE A 19 7.93 19.97 40.10
C PHE A 19 6.75 19.01 39.90
N LEU A 20 6.81 18.19 38.84
CA LEU A 20 5.95 17.02 38.75
C LEU A 20 6.11 16.21 40.05
N PRO A 21 5.02 15.73 40.69
CA PRO A 21 5.13 14.93 41.89
C PRO A 21 6.04 13.73 41.63
N ALA A 22 6.91 13.43 42.59
CA ALA A 22 7.86 12.33 42.51
C ALA A 22 7.13 11.03 42.13
N LEU A 23 7.50 10.48 40.98
CA LEU A 23 6.97 9.24 40.41
C LEU A 23 7.00 8.11 41.45
N GLN A 24 5.86 7.42 41.64
CA GLN A 24 5.93 6.02 42.09
C GLN A 24 6.40 5.17 40.91
N PRO A 25 7.52 4.46 41.05
CA PRO A 25 8.19 3.89 39.90
C PRO A 25 7.56 2.58 39.40
N PRO A 26 7.74 2.24 38.10
CA PRO A 26 7.36 0.95 37.53
C PRO A 26 7.94 -0.18 38.38
N HIS A 27 7.08 -1.11 38.77
CA HIS A 27 7.46 -2.19 39.67
C HIS A 27 8.10 -3.32 38.88
N ALA A 28 9.38 -3.60 39.12
CA ALA A 28 9.98 -4.85 38.69
C ALA A 28 9.62 -5.92 39.72
N ALA A 29 8.85 -6.94 39.33
CA ALA A 29 8.57 -8.11 40.17
C ALA A 29 9.34 -9.32 39.63
N GLN A 30 10.33 -9.80 40.38
CA GLN A 30 10.91 -11.13 40.14
C GLN A 30 10.23 -12.14 41.06
N GLN A 31 9.88 -13.29 40.50
CA GLN A 31 9.24 -14.37 41.21
C GLN A 31 10.19 -15.56 41.26
N ALA A 32 10.47 -16.04 42.47
CA ALA A 32 11.15 -17.30 42.70
C ALA A 32 10.20 -18.22 43.48
N LEU A 33 10.14 -19.48 43.07
CA LEU A 33 9.46 -20.51 43.85
C LEU A 33 10.39 -20.87 45.01
N VAL A 34 10.00 -20.54 46.25
CA VAL A 34 10.76 -20.98 47.42
C VAL A 34 10.20 -22.35 47.81
N GLU A 35 10.76 -23.40 47.21
CA GLU A 35 10.28 -24.79 47.36
C GLU A 35 10.13 -25.23 48.82
N ALA A 36 11.02 -24.76 49.69
CA ALA A 36 11.04 -25.09 51.11
C ALA A 36 9.76 -24.64 51.89
N VAL A 37 9.05 -23.62 51.41
CA VAL A 37 7.86 -23.06 52.10
C VAL A 37 6.61 -23.04 51.23
N LYS A 38 6.66 -23.59 50.01
CA LYS A 38 5.55 -23.65 49.03
C LYS A 38 4.82 -22.30 48.84
N CYS A 39 5.52 -21.19 49.01
CA CYS A 39 4.98 -19.85 48.80
C CYS A 39 5.78 -19.10 47.74
N ARG A 40 5.10 -18.16 47.07
CA ARG A 40 5.66 -17.39 45.95
C ARG A 40 6.24 -16.10 46.51
N ALA A 41 7.56 -16.00 46.57
CA ALA A 41 8.23 -14.76 46.98
C ALA A 41 8.23 -13.78 45.79
N VAL A 42 7.69 -12.58 46.01
CA VAL A 42 7.69 -11.49 45.03
C VAL A 42 8.59 -10.39 45.57
N ALA A 43 9.78 -10.23 45.00
CA ALA A 43 10.65 -9.09 45.31
C ALA A 43 10.24 -7.90 44.43
N ARG A 44 9.96 -6.75 45.05
CA ARG A 44 9.60 -5.51 44.35
C ARG A 44 10.70 -4.48 44.54
N VAL A 45 11.30 -4.03 43.45
CA VAL A 45 12.27 -2.91 43.44
C VAL A 45 11.62 -1.68 42.81
N GLN A 46 11.80 -0.54 43.46
CA GLN A 46 11.24 0.75 43.07
C GLN A 46 12.38 1.77 42.91
N ARG A 47 12.50 2.42 41.75
CA ARG A 47 13.46 3.51 41.49
C ARG A 47 12.78 4.72 40.87
N ALA A 48 12.68 5.83 41.61
CA ALA A 48 12.15 7.08 41.09
C ALA A 48 13.06 7.66 39.99
N PHE A 49 12.46 8.26 38.97
CA PHE A 49 13.13 9.01 37.92
C PHE A 49 12.37 10.32 37.67
N GLU A 50 13.06 11.37 37.23
CA GLU A 50 12.46 12.64 36.84
C GLU A 50 12.54 12.76 35.31
N VAL A 51 11.43 13.03 34.65
CA VAL A 51 11.39 13.28 33.19
C VAL A 51 11.11 14.76 32.98
N ARG A 52 11.96 15.43 32.19
CA ARG A 52 11.77 16.82 31.79
C ARG A 52 11.28 16.88 30.35
N GLY A 53 9.99 17.16 30.20
CA GLY A 53 9.28 17.16 28.91
C GLY A 53 8.45 15.89 28.72
N GLY A 54 8.17 15.54 27.46
CA GLY A 54 7.27 14.43 27.13
C GLY A 54 6.89 14.44 25.65
N VAL A 55 5.82 13.73 25.30
CA VAL A 55 5.32 13.61 23.93
C VAL A 55 3.92 14.20 23.85
N LEU A 56 3.73 15.16 22.96
CA LEU A 56 2.42 15.69 22.60
C LEU A 56 1.89 14.90 21.40
N ALA A 57 1.08 13.90 21.70
CA ALA A 57 0.47 12.97 20.77
C ALA A 57 -0.98 13.38 20.38
N ASP A 58 -1.23 14.69 20.30
CA ASP A 58 -2.54 15.22 19.93
C ASP A 58 -2.83 14.99 18.44
N GLN A 59 -4.12 14.88 18.07
CA GLN A 59 -4.57 14.71 16.69
C GLN A 59 -3.95 15.73 15.71
N VAL A 60 -3.79 15.34 14.44
CA VAL A 60 -3.35 16.25 13.38
C VAL A 60 -4.34 17.43 13.30
N GLY A 61 -3.83 18.66 13.28
CA GLY A 61 -4.67 19.86 13.27
C GLY A 61 -5.00 20.47 14.64
N SER A 62 -4.55 19.87 15.75
CA SER A 62 -4.83 20.36 17.11
C SER A 62 -4.08 21.61 17.56
N GLY A 63 -3.18 22.14 16.71
CA GLY A 63 -2.39 23.32 17.04
C GLY A 63 -1.11 23.03 17.85
N LYS A 64 -0.54 21.82 17.77
CA LYS A 64 0.73 21.46 18.45
C LYS A 64 1.86 22.49 18.27
N THR A 65 2.01 23.05 17.06
CA THR A 65 2.96 24.12 16.76
C THR A 65 2.65 25.38 17.57
N ALA A 66 1.39 25.83 17.59
CA ALA A 66 0.97 27.02 18.35
C ALA A 66 1.17 26.83 19.86
N VAL A 67 0.82 25.66 20.40
CA VAL A 67 1.07 25.30 21.81
C VAL A 67 2.57 25.35 22.13
N THR A 68 3.41 24.84 21.24
CA THR A 68 4.87 24.88 21.40
C THR A 68 5.39 26.31 21.41
N LEU A 69 4.95 27.15 20.47
CA LEU A 69 5.36 28.56 20.40
C LEU A 69 4.89 29.34 21.63
N ALA A 70 3.66 29.10 22.12
CA ALA A 70 3.16 29.70 23.35
C ALA A 70 4.03 29.33 24.57
N LEU A 71 4.47 28.07 24.66
CA LEU A 71 5.40 27.61 25.70
C LEU A 71 6.79 28.26 25.59
N VAL A 72 7.25 28.61 24.38
CA VAL A 72 8.50 29.38 24.21
C VAL A 72 8.32 30.81 24.71
N VAL A 73 7.18 31.44 24.45
CA VAL A 73 6.89 32.81 24.90
C VAL A 73 6.71 32.89 26.41
N SER A 74 6.13 31.88 27.06
CA SER A 74 5.94 31.89 28.52
C SER A 74 7.26 31.97 29.29
N ASP A 75 8.38 31.56 28.69
CA ASP A 75 9.70 31.62 29.31
C ASP A 75 10.23 33.08 29.45
N ARG A 76 9.62 34.07 28.78
CA ARG A 76 9.95 35.50 28.91
C ARG A 76 9.88 36.00 30.36
N ASN A 77 9.07 35.36 31.19
CA ASN A 77 8.90 35.72 32.60
C ASN A 77 10.01 35.16 33.52
N SER A 78 11.03 34.49 32.97
CA SER A 78 12.14 33.92 33.73
C SER A 78 13.40 34.80 33.65
N HIS A 79 14.11 34.98 34.77
CA HIS A 79 15.36 35.78 34.84
C HIS A 79 16.56 35.16 34.10
N GLN A 80 16.36 34.13 33.27
CA GLN A 80 17.41 33.41 32.56
C GLN A 80 17.08 33.38 31.06
N ALA A 81 18.07 33.68 30.21
CA ALA A 81 17.92 33.55 28.76
C ALA A 81 17.62 32.09 28.40
N SER A 82 16.42 31.81 27.87
CA SER A 82 16.03 30.48 27.44
C SER A 82 16.30 30.28 25.95
N ARG A 83 16.76 29.09 25.58
CA ARG A 83 17.02 28.72 24.18
C ARG A 83 16.27 27.44 23.84
N THR A 84 15.40 27.53 22.83
CA THR A 84 14.63 26.40 22.30
C THR A 84 15.12 26.06 20.90
N LEU A 85 15.48 24.79 20.68
CA LEU A 85 15.75 24.26 19.35
C LEU A 85 14.59 23.36 18.92
N VAL A 86 14.08 23.59 17.71
CA VAL A 86 13.13 22.72 17.04
C VAL A 86 13.86 21.92 15.96
N LEU A 87 13.86 20.59 16.10
CA LEU A 87 14.25 19.67 15.06
C LEU A 87 12.99 19.26 14.31
N ALA A 88 12.93 19.59 13.04
CA ALA A 88 11.82 19.21 12.17
C ALA A 88 12.37 18.60 10.88
N PRO A 89 11.65 17.68 10.23
CA PRO A 89 11.93 17.30 8.85
C PRO A 89 12.30 18.50 7.98
N GLY A 90 13.30 18.39 7.10
CA GLY A 90 13.79 19.54 6.31
C GLY A 90 12.68 20.30 5.55
N ARG A 91 11.68 19.55 5.10
CA ARG A 91 10.42 19.97 4.49
C ARG A 91 9.47 20.82 5.37
N LEU A 92 9.65 20.83 6.70
CA LEU A 92 8.84 21.59 7.66
C LEU A 92 9.53 22.85 8.21
N LEU A 93 10.83 23.05 7.92
CA LEU A 93 11.62 24.15 8.50
C LEU A 93 11.04 25.53 8.17
N GLN A 94 10.58 25.73 6.94
CA GLN A 94 10.00 27.01 6.51
C GLN A 94 8.58 27.20 7.06
N GLN A 95 7.80 26.13 7.25
CA GLN A 95 6.50 26.20 7.92
C GLN A 95 6.66 26.67 9.38
N TRP A 96 7.66 26.14 10.09
CA TRP A 96 7.98 26.60 11.45
C TRP A 96 8.36 28.08 11.49
N GLN A 97 9.16 28.55 10.53
CA GLN A 97 9.48 29.98 10.40
C GLN A 97 8.23 30.84 10.15
N HIS A 98 7.34 30.39 9.27
CA HIS A 98 6.11 31.12 8.96
C HIS A 98 5.16 31.18 10.17
N GLU A 99 4.92 30.07 10.86
CA GLU A 99 4.08 30.03 12.05
C GLU A 99 4.69 30.86 13.19
N ALA A 100 6.02 30.85 13.35
CA ALA A 100 6.69 31.74 14.30
C ALA A 100 6.48 33.21 13.96
N TRP A 101 6.66 33.60 12.69
CA TRP A 101 6.36 34.96 12.23
C TRP A 101 4.91 35.36 12.52
N LYS A 102 3.96 34.47 12.23
CA LYS A 102 2.53 34.70 12.42
C LYS A 102 2.12 34.84 13.89
N PHE A 103 2.64 33.99 14.77
CA PHE A 103 2.23 33.97 16.19
C PHE A 103 3.06 34.87 17.09
N LEU A 104 4.30 35.16 16.70
CA LEU A 104 5.27 35.86 17.53
C LEU A 104 5.71 37.22 16.96
N ASP A 105 5.24 37.58 15.75
CA ASP A 105 5.68 38.75 14.96
C ASP A 105 7.21 38.82 14.79
N ARG A 106 7.87 37.66 14.82
CA ARG A 106 9.33 37.51 14.66
C ARG A 106 9.68 36.13 14.10
N GLY A 107 10.74 36.07 13.29
CA GLY A 107 11.20 34.83 12.68
C GLY A 107 11.96 33.89 13.63
N MET A 108 12.23 32.67 13.16
CA MET A 108 13.16 31.73 13.79
C MET A 108 14.52 31.81 13.11
N GLN A 109 15.60 31.58 13.86
CA GLN A 109 16.91 31.40 13.23
C GLN A 109 17.04 29.96 12.73
N VAL A 110 17.31 29.80 11.44
CA VAL A 110 17.62 28.49 10.83
C VAL A 110 19.09 28.18 11.07
N LEU A 111 19.36 27.00 11.61
CA LEU A 111 20.71 26.51 11.82
C LEU A 111 21.14 25.60 10.67
N ASP A 112 22.39 25.77 10.26
CA ASP A 112 23.08 24.90 9.31
C ASP A 112 23.71 23.68 10.02
N GLU A 113 24.47 22.87 9.28
CA GLU A 113 25.17 21.71 9.84
C GLU A 113 26.14 22.07 10.98
N ASP A 114 26.64 23.30 11.01
CA ASP A 114 27.61 23.79 12.00
C ASP A 114 26.91 24.33 13.28
N LEU A 115 25.57 24.38 13.29
CA LEU A 115 24.75 24.85 14.41
C LEU A 115 25.15 26.24 14.92
N ARG A 116 25.56 27.14 14.03
CA ARG A 116 26.01 28.50 14.41
C ARG A 116 24.81 29.39 14.76
N VAL A 117 24.82 29.95 15.97
CA VAL A 117 23.76 30.85 16.46
C VAL A 117 24.20 32.30 16.31
N ALA A 118 23.32 33.14 15.77
CA ALA A 118 23.54 34.57 15.66
C ALA A 118 23.30 35.24 17.02
N PRO A 119 24.01 36.32 17.35
CA PRO A 119 23.77 37.06 18.60
C PRO A 119 22.34 37.63 18.61
N VAL A 120 21.65 37.49 19.75
CA VAL A 120 20.29 38.01 20.02
C VAL A 120 20.34 38.92 21.24
N GLU A 121 19.41 39.88 21.32
CA GLU A 121 19.33 40.81 22.45
C GLU A 121 19.17 40.09 23.81
N PRO A 122 19.76 40.64 24.90
CA PRO A 122 19.66 40.04 26.23
C PRO A 122 18.21 39.98 26.74
N GLY A 123 17.79 38.82 27.24
CA GLY A 123 16.48 38.64 27.90
C GLY A 123 15.35 38.13 27.00
N GLU A 124 15.53 38.11 25.67
CA GLU A 124 14.57 37.45 24.78
C GLU A 124 14.82 35.94 24.64
N PRO A 125 13.77 35.10 24.66
CA PRO A 125 13.92 33.68 24.40
C PRO A 125 14.32 33.45 22.93
N GLN A 126 15.39 32.68 22.74
CA GLN A 126 15.94 32.35 21.42
C GLN A 126 15.23 31.13 20.84
N LEU A 127 14.71 31.27 19.62
CA LEU A 127 14.01 30.22 18.90
C LEU A 127 14.81 29.82 17.65
N LEU A 128 15.29 28.58 17.67
CA LEU A 128 16.14 28.00 16.65
C LEU A 128 15.41 26.85 15.95
N VAL A 129 15.64 26.66 14.65
CA VAL A 129 15.10 25.54 13.87
C VAL A 129 16.22 24.86 13.08
N ALA A 130 16.24 23.53 13.05
CA ALA A 130 17.23 22.78 12.28
C ALA A 130 16.62 21.48 11.69
N PRO A 131 17.16 21.01 10.54
CA PRO A 131 16.72 19.75 9.94
C PRO A 131 16.99 18.56 10.86
N VAL A 132 16.00 17.69 11.01
CA VAL A 132 16.12 16.46 11.79
C VAL A 132 17.15 15.50 11.19
N GLU A 133 17.42 15.62 9.89
CA GLU A 133 18.40 14.85 9.13
C GLU A 133 19.83 15.02 9.67
N LEU A 134 20.11 16.11 10.40
CA LEU A 134 21.38 16.32 11.10
C LEU A 134 21.67 15.23 12.13
N LEU A 135 20.63 14.57 12.68
CA LEU A 135 20.76 13.40 13.56
C LEU A 135 21.25 12.15 12.83
N SER A 136 21.31 12.13 11.51
CA SER A 136 21.75 10.96 10.72
C SER A 136 23.13 11.14 10.08
N SER A 137 23.70 12.34 10.21
CA SER A 137 25.01 12.73 9.64
C SER A 137 26.16 11.88 10.21
N LYS A 138 26.80 11.08 9.34
CA LYS A 138 27.96 10.21 9.68
C LYS A 138 29.30 10.97 9.70
N ARG A 139 29.40 12.16 10.31
CA ARG A 139 30.73 12.74 10.57
C ARG A 139 31.43 11.88 11.63
N ARG A 140 32.48 11.17 11.20
CA ARG A 140 33.15 10.03 11.85
C ARG A 140 34.15 10.39 12.95
N LEU A 141 34.24 11.65 13.37
CA LEU A 141 35.15 12.06 14.43
C LEU A 141 34.38 12.06 15.76
N GLU A 142 34.72 11.13 16.67
CA GLU A 142 34.06 10.95 17.97
C GLU A 142 34.02 12.25 18.82
N GLU A 143 34.95 13.18 18.59
CA GLU A 143 35.03 14.46 19.31
C GLU A 143 33.99 15.51 18.88
N ASP A 144 33.38 15.41 17.67
CA ASP A 144 32.44 16.41 17.14
C ASP A 144 31.07 15.81 16.75
N SER A 145 30.59 14.86 17.56
CA SER A 145 29.24 14.30 17.41
C SER A 145 28.15 15.39 17.47
N PHE A 146 26.99 15.17 16.82
CA PHE A 146 25.85 16.09 16.90
C PHE A 146 25.41 16.35 18.35
N ALA A 147 25.42 15.30 19.20
CA ALA A 147 25.13 15.42 20.62
C ALA A 147 26.13 16.37 21.35
N THR A 148 27.42 16.33 20.99
CA THR A 148 28.43 17.26 21.51
C THR A 148 28.16 18.69 21.08
N ARG A 149 27.77 18.90 19.80
CA ARG A 149 27.46 20.23 19.25
C ARG A 149 26.18 20.81 19.84
N LEU A 150 25.13 20.01 20.05
CA LEU A 150 23.92 20.40 20.78
C LEU A 150 24.23 20.91 22.20
N ARG A 151 25.17 20.28 22.92
CA ARG A 151 25.53 20.71 24.28
C ARG A 151 26.18 22.08 24.30
N ARG A 152 26.93 22.45 23.27
CA ARG A 152 27.53 23.80 23.13
C ARG A 152 26.45 24.89 23.04
N LEU A 153 25.25 24.54 22.58
CA LEU A 153 24.12 25.46 22.50
C LEU A 153 23.45 25.72 23.85
N GLN A 154 23.74 24.98 24.92
CA GLN A 154 23.12 25.18 26.25
C GLN A 154 21.59 25.35 26.19
N LEU A 155 20.92 24.42 25.51
CA LEU A 155 19.48 24.49 25.29
C LEU A 155 18.70 24.31 26.59
N SER A 156 17.67 25.12 26.78
CA SER A 156 16.66 24.91 27.82
C SER A 156 15.62 23.89 27.36
N ARG A 157 15.35 23.86 26.04
CA ARG A 157 14.34 22.99 25.44
C ARG A 157 14.77 22.49 24.07
N LEU A 158 14.52 21.21 23.81
CA LEU A 158 14.60 20.59 22.50
C LEU A 158 13.22 20.06 22.13
N VAL A 159 12.71 20.48 20.98
CA VAL A 159 11.45 20.00 20.42
C VAL A 159 11.77 19.21 19.16
N VAL A 160 11.16 18.05 19.00
CA VAL A 160 11.30 17.21 17.82
C VAL A 160 9.91 17.04 17.21
N ASP A 161 9.72 17.62 16.03
CA ASP A 161 8.50 17.49 15.26
C ASP A 161 8.47 16.19 14.46
N GLU A 162 7.27 15.68 14.17
CA GLU A 162 7.04 14.35 13.57
C GLU A 162 7.88 13.24 14.22
N PHE A 163 7.83 13.19 15.55
CA PHE A 163 8.67 12.32 16.39
C PHE A 163 8.62 10.83 15.99
N HIS A 164 7.53 10.39 15.38
CA HIS A 164 7.34 8.99 14.95
C HIS A 164 8.16 8.60 13.71
N GLU A 165 8.72 9.56 12.96
CA GLU A 165 9.54 9.30 11.77
C GLU A 165 11.02 9.03 12.09
N LEU A 166 11.45 9.28 13.33
CA LEU A 166 12.84 9.13 13.72
C LEU A 166 13.31 7.67 13.66
N SER A 167 14.48 7.46 13.04
CA SER A 167 15.18 6.18 13.07
C SER A 167 15.79 5.89 14.45
N ASP A 168 16.05 4.61 14.75
CA ASP A 168 16.67 4.20 16.01
C ASP A 168 18.05 4.86 16.23
N GLY A 169 18.82 5.06 15.15
CA GLY A 169 20.11 5.76 15.22
C GLY A 169 19.96 7.25 15.55
N ALA A 170 18.91 7.90 15.06
CA ALA A 170 18.61 9.29 15.38
C ALA A 170 18.13 9.45 16.84
N LEU A 171 17.25 8.55 17.30
CA LEU A 171 16.77 8.51 18.69
C LEU A 171 17.94 8.33 19.69
N ALA A 172 18.93 7.51 19.34
CA ALA A 172 20.11 7.29 20.19
C ALA A 172 20.95 8.57 20.38
N GLN A 173 20.99 9.48 19.40
CA GLN A 173 21.73 10.74 19.51
C GLN A 173 21.04 11.79 20.38
N LEU A 174 19.72 11.67 20.56
CA LEU A 174 18.94 12.51 21.48
C LEU A 174 19.05 12.07 22.93
N ARG A 175 19.58 10.86 23.19
CA ARG A 175 19.70 10.29 24.54
C ARG A 175 20.66 11.14 25.40
N PRO A 176 20.23 11.58 26.59
CA PRO A 176 21.16 12.21 27.53
C PRO A 176 22.17 11.16 28.06
N PRO A 177 23.46 11.52 28.23
CA PRO A 177 24.50 10.59 28.68
C PRO A 177 24.32 10.15 30.14
N SER A 178 23.64 10.95 30.97
CA SER A 178 23.27 10.60 32.36
C SER A 178 21.97 11.33 32.76
N PRO A 179 21.09 10.70 33.58
CA PRO A 179 19.88 11.33 34.10
C PRO A 179 20.16 12.59 34.95
N ALA A 180 21.33 12.67 35.58
CA ALA A 180 21.71 13.77 36.46
C ALA A 180 22.28 15.00 35.72
N THR A 181 22.56 14.88 34.42
CA THR A 181 23.22 15.92 33.61
C THR A 181 22.35 16.47 32.48
N ALA A 182 21.02 16.31 32.55
CA ALA A 182 20.09 16.82 31.56
C ALA A 182 19.43 18.15 32.02
N PRO A 183 20.05 19.32 31.77
CA PRO A 183 19.42 20.62 32.05
C PRO A 183 18.30 20.96 31.05
N MET A 184 18.10 20.16 30.00
CA MET A 184 17.26 20.44 28.84
C MET A 184 15.96 19.62 28.88
N ALA A 185 14.81 20.26 28.71
CA ALA A 185 13.53 19.58 28.51
C ALA A 185 13.39 19.07 27.06
N LEU A 186 12.99 17.82 26.86
CA LEU A 186 12.78 17.23 25.53
C LEU A 186 11.29 17.05 25.24
N TRP A 187 10.83 17.53 24.09
CA TRP A 187 9.45 17.39 23.64
C TRP A 187 9.38 16.68 22.29
N GLY A 188 8.60 15.60 22.19
CA GLY A 188 8.25 14.99 20.91
C GLY A 188 6.85 15.42 20.48
N LEU A 189 6.66 15.90 19.25
CA LEU A 189 5.34 16.20 18.70
C LEU A 189 4.96 15.11 17.71
N THR A 190 3.75 14.56 17.81
CA THR A 190 3.26 13.56 16.85
C THR A 190 1.75 13.61 16.71
N GLY A 191 1.23 13.43 15.49
CA GLY A 191 -0.19 13.28 15.23
C GLY A 191 -0.70 11.84 15.29
N THR A 192 0.22 10.88 15.12
CA THR A 192 -0.05 9.46 14.90
C THR A 192 1.00 8.65 15.64
N PRO A 193 0.90 8.54 16.98
CA PRO A 193 1.86 7.77 17.77
C PRO A 193 1.81 6.28 17.37
N ALA A 194 2.87 5.75 16.77
CA ALA A 194 3.01 4.32 16.47
C ALA A 194 3.36 3.53 17.76
N LEU A 195 2.47 3.52 18.75
CA LEU A 195 2.72 3.05 20.12
C LEU A 195 1.92 1.79 20.48
N GLU A 196 1.95 0.80 19.59
CA GLU A 196 1.05 -0.36 19.69
C GLU A 196 1.69 -1.59 20.35
N GLY A 197 3.01 -1.61 20.52
CA GLY A 197 3.72 -2.72 21.15
C GLY A 197 4.73 -2.29 22.22
N PHE A 198 5.08 -3.22 23.12
CA PHE A 198 6.08 -2.98 24.14
C PHE A 198 7.39 -2.41 23.57
N GLY A 199 7.82 -2.90 22.41
CA GLY A 199 9.04 -2.44 21.74
C GLY A 199 8.98 -0.98 21.31
N SER A 200 7.89 -0.52 20.70
CA SER A 200 7.73 0.89 20.30
C SER A 200 7.67 1.82 21.52
N VAL A 201 6.97 1.41 22.57
CA VAL A 201 6.89 2.18 23.82
C VAL A 201 8.25 2.22 24.52
N ALA A 202 8.95 1.08 24.59
CA ALA A 202 10.28 0.99 25.17
C ALA A 202 11.29 1.88 24.43
N ARG A 203 11.20 1.95 23.09
CA ARG A 203 12.01 2.86 22.28
C ARG A 203 11.74 4.32 22.60
N LEU A 204 10.48 4.73 22.65
CA LEU A 204 10.09 6.09 23.03
C LEU A 204 10.56 6.43 24.45
N ALA A 205 10.33 5.54 25.41
CA ALA A 205 10.73 5.69 26.80
C ALA A 205 12.25 5.84 26.95
N GLN A 206 13.03 5.11 26.15
CA GLN A 206 14.49 5.14 26.18
C GLN A 206 15.07 6.53 25.86
N VAL A 207 14.40 7.32 25.01
CA VAL A 207 14.79 8.70 24.69
C VAL A 207 14.71 9.60 25.92
N PHE A 208 13.73 9.37 26.79
CA PHE A 208 13.55 10.05 28.06
C PHE A 208 14.36 9.42 29.20
N ALA A 209 15.39 8.63 28.87
CA ALA A 209 16.22 7.86 29.80
C ALA A 209 15.44 6.86 30.68
N VAL A 210 14.29 6.37 30.20
CA VAL A 210 13.49 5.33 30.85
C VAL A 210 13.75 3.98 30.17
N GLU A 211 14.52 3.10 30.83
CA GLU A 211 14.89 1.80 30.28
C GLU A 211 13.82 0.74 30.54
N LEU A 212 12.88 0.58 29.59
CA LEU A 212 11.87 -0.47 29.66
C LEU A 212 12.36 -1.83 29.12
N GLY A 213 13.42 -1.87 28.31
CA GLY A 213 13.87 -3.08 27.61
C GLY A 213 14.12 -4.30 28.52
N VAL A 214 14.53 -4.05 29.77
CA VAL A 214 14.79 -5.10 30.80
C VAL A 214 13.51 -5.87 31.16
N PHE A 215 12.33 -5.29 30.96
CA PHE A 215 11.04 -5.86 31.34
C PHE A 215 10.32 -6.59 30.20
N ARG A 216 10.95 -6.69 29.01
CA ARG A 216 10.34 -7.28 27.81
C ARG A 216 9.81 -8.71 27.99
N ARG A 217 10.42 -9.48 28.90
CA ARG A 217 10.08 -10.89 29.18
C ARG A 217 9.18 -11.08 30.40
N GLN A 218 8.72 -10.01 31.04
CA GLN A 218 7.82 -10.09 32.19
C GLN A 218 6.36 -10.23 31.76
N LEU A 219 5.55 -10.94 32.54
CA LEU A 219 4.13 -11.21 32.27
C LEU A 219 3.28 -9.93 32.17
N ASP A 220 3.73 -8.83 32.79
CA ASP A 220 3.07 -7.53 32.88
C ASP A 220 3.68 -6.46 31.95
N ALA A 221 4.55 -6.85 31.00
CA ALA A 221 5.21 -5.95 30.07
C ALA A 221 4.23 -4.98 29.38
N ALA A 222 3.09 -5.47 28.91
CA ALA A 222 2.07 -4.65 28.26
C ALA A 222 1.49 -3.56 29.18
N ALA A 223 1.19 -3.91 30.43
CA ALA A 223 0.68 -2.95 31.43
C ALA A 223 1.75 -1.91 31.82
N LEU A 224 3.02 -2.32 31.86
CA LEU A 224 4.15 -1.44 32.10
C LEU A 224 4.33 -0.42 30.97
N ALA A 225 4.23 -0.89 29.72
CA ALA A 225 4.28 -0.04 28.54
C ALA A 225 3.12 0.97 28.55
N GLN A 226 1.89 0.53 28.84
CA GLN A 226 0.75 1.45 28.92
C GLN A 226 0.97 2.55 29.99
N LYS A 227 1.45 2.19 31.18
CA LYS A 227 1.77 3.18 32.22
C LYS A 227 2.85 4.17 31.80
N ALA A 228 3.88 3.69 31.10
CA ALA A 228 4.91 4.56 30.56
C ALA A 228 4.35 5.51 29.49
N LEU A 229 3.44 5.03 28.65
CA LEU A 229 2.72 5.88 27.68
C LEU A 229 1.88 6.95 28.37
N ASP A 230 1.04 6.55 29.33
CA ASP A 230 0.15 7.48 30.05
C ASP A 230 0.93 8.62 30.73
N TYR A 231 2.20 8.37 31.10
CA TYR A 231 3.07 9.34 31.75
C TYR A 231 3.90 10.17 30.77
N LEU A 232 4.42 9.55 29.71
CA LEU A 232 5.31 10.19 28.75
C LEU A 232 4.55 10.90 27.64
N ALA A 233 3.34 10.45 27.30
CA ALA A 233 2.56 10.98 26.20
C ALA A 233 1.25 11.60 26.69
N ARG A 234 1.01 12.84 26.28
CA ARG A 234 -0.29 13.49 26.36
C ARG A 234 -0.98 13.37 25.02
N ALA A 235 -2.19 12.84 25.03
CA ALA A 235 -3.14 13.01 23.95
C ALA A 235 -4.34 13.79 24.49
N GLN A 236 -4.77 14.85 23.82
CA GLN A 236 -6.07 15.45 24.08
C GLN A 236 -7.16 14.40 23.85
N GLY A 237 -7.74 13.89 24.94
CA GLY A 237 -9.01 13.16 24.88
C GLY A 237 -10.14 14.10 24.47
N ALA A 238 -11.15 13.53 23.80
CA ALA A 238 -12.51 13.96 23.40
C ALA A 238 -13.12 15.33 23.80
N GLY A 239 -12.57 16.07 24.77
CA GLY A 239 -13.16 17.25 25.40
C GLY A 239 -12.98 18.57 24.68
N CYS A 240 -11.93 18.76 23.87
CA CYS A 240 -11.82 19.94 23.01
C CYS A 240 -12.21 19.55 21.58
N ARG A 241 -13.52 19.59 21.29
CA ARG A 241 -14.03 19.43 19.92
C ARG A 241 -13.60 20.64 19.10
N LEU A 242 -12.44 20.54 18.46
CA LEU A 242 -12.01 21.45 17.41
C LEU A 242 -13.02 21.29 16.26
N THR A 243 -14.06 22.14 16.27
CA THR A 243 -15.13 22.21 15.26
C THR A 243 -15.62 20.85 14.76
N SER A 244 -16.53 20.21 15.50
CA SER A 244 -17.17 18.95 15.11
C SER A 244 -18.18 19.15 13.97
N HIS A 245 -17.72 19.65 12.81
CA HIS A 245 -18.52 19.56 11.59
C HIS A 245 -18.59 18.09 11.17
N PRO A 246 -19.77 17.60 10.75
CA PRO A 246 -19.93 16.21 10.37
C PRO A 246 -19.00 15.92 9.18
N VAL A 247 -18.25 14.83 9.31
CA VAL A 247 -17.49 14.27 8.21
C VAL A 247 -18.36 13.22 7.54
N HIS A 248 -18.72 13.45 6.29
CA HIS A 248 -19.51 12.52 5.50
C HIS A 248 -18.57 11.73 4.59
N GLU A 249 -18.56 10.41 4.69
CA GLU A 249 -17.78 9.57 3.79
C GLU A 249 -18.69 8.76 2.87
N GLU A 250 -18.32 8.69 1.59
CA GLU A 250 -18.97 7.87 0.57
C GLU A 250 -17.92 7.12 -0.25
N LEU A 251 -18.17 5.82 -0.46
CA LEU A 251 -17.41 5.00 -1.40
C LEU A 251 -18.04 5.12 -2.78
N VAL A 252 -17.29 5.69 -3.70
CA VAL A 252 -17.63 5.74 -5.12
C VAL A 252 -17.10 4.46 -5.75
N THR A 253 -17.94 3.42 -5.75
CA THR A 253 -17.62 2.14 -6.37
C THR A 253 -17.79 2.22 -7.88
N LEU A 254 -16.83 1.72 -8.63
CA LEU A 254 -16.89 1.64 -10.08
C LEU A 254 -16.32 0.33 -10.60
N HIS A 255 -16.43 0.18 -11.90
CA HIS A 255 -16.03 -0.99 -12.64
C HIS A 255 -15.17 -0.56 -13.84
N HIS A 256 -13.96 -1.10 -13.98
CA HIS A 256 -13.25 -1.24 -15.26
C HIS A 256 -14.16 -1.69 -16.40
N THR A 257 -13.93 -1.17 -17.60
CA THR A 257 -14.44 -1.72 -18.85
C THR A 257 -13.89 -3.13 -19.09
N PRO A 258 -14.46 -3.90 -20.04
CA PRO A 258 -13.91 -5.20 -20.44
C PRO A 258 -12.44 -5.14 -20.85
N ALA A 259 -12.05 -4.12 -21.63
CA ALA A 259 -10.67 -3.91 -22.07
C ALA A 259 -9.73 -3.60 -20.89
N GLU A 260 -10.11 -2.66 -20.02
CA GLU A 260 -9.37 -2.35 -18.79
C GLU A 260 -9.25 -3.58 -17.87
N ARG A 261 -10.33 -4.38 -17.77
CA ARG A 261 -10.36 -5.60 -16.97
C ARG A 261 -9.43 -6.67 -17.53
N ALA A 262 -9.38 -6.83 -18.84
CA ALA A 262 -8.48 -7.76 -19.51
C ALA A 262 -7.01 -7.38 -19.26
N LEU A 263 -6.67 -6.09 -19.39
CA LEU A 263 -5.36 -5.55 -19.08
C LEU A 263 -4.99 -5.77 -17.61
N TYR A 264 -5.88 -5.39 -16.69
CA TYR A 264 -5.67 -5.59 -15.25
C TYR A 264 -5.47 -7.06 -14.88
N ALA A 265 -6.31 -7.96 -15.39
CA ALA A 265 -6.23 -9.39 -15.07
C ALA A 265 -4.90 -9.99 -15.51
N GLN A 266 -4.34 -9.56 -16.65
CA GLN A 266 -3.00 -9.96 -17.07
C GLN A 266 -1.93 -9.48 -16.09
N HIS A 267 -1.98 -8.20 -15.70
CA HIS A 267 -1.02 -7.65 -14.75
C HIS A 267 -1.11 -8.33 -13.39
N ALA A 268 -2.32 -8.61 -12.90
CA ALA A 268 -2.53 -9.38 -11.68
C ALA A 268 -1.93 -10.79 -11.79
N ALA A 269 -2.06 -11.46 -12.93
CA ALA A 269 -1.46 -12.77 -13.16
C ALA A 269 0.08 -12.73 -13.18
N GLU A 270 0.70 -11.71 -13.76
CA GLU A 270 2.16 -11.54 -13.72
C GLU A 270 2.67 -11.17 -12.32
N ALA A 271 1.89 -10.39 -11.60
CA ALA A 271 2.20 -10.00 -10.24
C ALA A 271 2.19 -11.21 -9.29
N ARG A 272 1.24 -12.16 -9.44
CA ARG A 272 1.23 -13.46 -8.73
C ARG A 272 2.49 -14.29 -8.98
N LYS A 273 3.08 -14.16 -10.17
CA LYS A 273 4.34 -14.82 -10.54
C LYS A 273 5.57 -14.08 -9.99
N GLY A 274 5.38 -13.04 -9.17
CA GLY A 274 6.45 -12.19 -8.64
C GLY A 274 7.12 -11.29 -9.69
N ARG A 275 6.51 -11.11 -10.86
CA ARG A 275 7.11 -10.35 -11.98
C ARG A 275 6.68 -8.88 -12.04
N LEU A 276 5.70 -8.49 -11.24
CA LEU A 276 5.18 -7.13 -11.14
C LEU A 276 5.01 -6.78 -9.67
N ALA A 277 5.42 -5.57 -9.28
CA ALA A 277 5.36 -5.15 -7.89
C ALA A 277 3.94 -4.72 -7.49
N ALA A 278 3.57 -4.93 -6.23
CA ALA A 278 2.28 -4.52 -5.68
C ALA A 278 1.89 -3.04 -5.92
N PRO A 279 2.82 -2.05 -5.79
CA PRO A 279 2.50 -0.65 -6.09
C PRO A 279 2.13 -0.41 -7.55
N GLU A 280 2.68 -1.19 -8.48
CA GLU A 280 2.36 -1.08 -9.92
C GLU A 280 0.97 -1.65 -10.18
N LEU A 281 0.62 -2.78 -9.58
CA LEU A 281 -0.73 -3.36 -9.68
C LEU A 281 -1.80 -2.42 -9.13
N LEU A 282 -1.52 -1.73 -8.03
CA LEU A 282 -2.46 -0.77 -7.44
C LEU A 282 -2.64 0.48 -8.32
N GLN A 283 -1.57 0.97 -8.96
CA GLN A 283 -1.69 2.02 -9.98
C GLN A 283 -2.57 1.58 -11.15
N LEU A 284 -2.44 0.31 -11.57
CA LEU A 284 -3.23 -0.27 -12.66
C LEU A 284 -4.71 -0.46 -12.32
N CYS A 285 -5.08 -0.40 -11.04
CA CYS A 285 -6.48 -0.29 -10.64
C CYS A 285 -7.08 1.06 -11.05
N SER A 286 -6.25 2.12 -11.05
CA SER A 286 -6.68 3.49 -11.35
C SER A 286 -6.55 3.88 -12.83
N HIS A 287 -5.59 3.29 -13.55
CA HIS A 287 -5.41 3.52 -14.99
C HIS A 287 -4.80 2.29 -15.68
N PHE A 288 -5.24 1.95 -16.88
CA PHE A 288 -4.84 0.71 -17.59
C PHE A 288 -3.41 0.68 -18.15
N HIS A 289 -2.67 1.80 -18.08
CA HIS A 289 -1.23 1.87 -18.35
C HIS A 289 -0.63 3.06 -17.60
N LEU A 290 0.68 2.99 -17.31
CA LEU A 290 1.39 4.02 -16.52
C LEU A 290 2.25 4.96 -17.36
N THR A 291 2.24 4.78 -18.67
CA THR A 291 3.02 5.60 -19.62
C THR A 291 2.23 6.83 -20.07
N GLU A 292 2.92 7.79 -20.68
CA GLU A 292 2.32 8.99 -21.28
C GLU A 292 1.70 8.74 -22.67
N LYS A 293 1.51 7.46 -23.05
CA LYS A 293 0.86 7.10 -24.30
C LYS A 293 -0.57 7.65 -24.34
N ASP A 294 -0.95 8.17 -25.49
CA ASP A 294 -2.30 8.66 -25.74
C ASP A 294 -3.12 7.58 -26.47
N THR A 295 -3.39 6.48 -25.75
CA THR A 295 -4.10 5.31 -26.26
C THR A 295 -5.26 4.96 -25.33
N ASP A 296 -6.38 4.49 -25.90
CA ASP A 296 -7.49 3.96 -25.11
C ASP A 296 -7.25 2.48 -24.73
N ALA A 297 -8.04 2.00 -23.77
CA ALA A 297 -7.91 0.64 -23.26
C ALA A 297 -8.21 -0.40 -24.35
N GLU A 298 -9.14 -0.11 -25.24
CA GLU A 298 -9.51 -0.96 -26.37
C GLU A 298 -8.31 -1.18 -27.30
N ALA A 299 -7.63 -0.12 -27.72
CA ALA A 299 -6.44 -0.21 -28.57
C ALA A 299 -5.29 -0.96 -27.88
N GLU A 300 -5.00 -0.65 -26.61
CA GLU A 300 -3.96 -1.35 -25.84
C GLU A 300 -4.29 -2.84 -25.66
N SER A 301 -5.54 -3.18 -25.36
CA SER A 301 -5.97 -4.58 -25.22
C SER A 301 -5.89 -5.34 -26.55
N ALA A 302 -6.23 -4.70 -27.67
CA ALA A 302 -6.12 -5.29 -29.00
C ALA A 302 -4.65 -5.49 -29.41
N GLN A 303 -3.78 -4.53 -29.12
CA GLN A 303 -2.34 -4.66 -29.37
C GLN A 303 -1.75 -5.80 -28.52
N LEU A 304 -2.14 -5.88 -27.25
CA LEU A 304 -1.72 -6.95 -26.36
C LEU A 304 -2.20 -8.32 -26.86
N LEU A 305 -3.46 -8.43 -27.29
CA LEU A 305 -3.99 -9.67 -27.84
C LEU A 305 -3.19 -10.14 -29.06
N ARG A 306 -2.86 -9.23 -29.99
CA ARG A 306 -2.02 -9.54 -31.16
C ARG A 306 -0.63 -10.03 -30.74
N ALA A 307 0.03 -9.32 -29.83
CA ALA A 307 1.35 -9.72 -29.33
C ALA A 307 1.31 -11.11 -28.67
N ARG A 308 0.23 -11.47 -27.97
CA ARG A 308 0.05 -12.80 -27.36
C ARG A 308 -0.27 -13.87 -28.41
N GLN A 309 -1.01 -13.53 -29.47
CA GLN A 309 -1.24 -14.43 -30.60
C GLN A 309 0.07 -14.75 -31.33
N ASP A 310 0.93 -13.74 -31.56
CA ASP A 310 2.26 -13.93 -32.14
C ASP A 310 3.13 -14.82 -31.24
N ALA A 311 3.15 -14.54 -29.93
CA ALA A 311 3.87 -15.38 -28.97
C ALA A 311 3.34 -16.82 -28.90
N LYS A 312 2.02 -17.04 -29.04
CA LYS A 312 1.41 -18.37 -29.17
C LYS A 312 1.89 -19.06 -30.45
N ALA A 313 1.97 -18.34 -31.57
CA ALA A 313 2.44 -18.89 -32.84
C ALA A 313 3.91 -19.32 -32.75
N THR A 314 4.79 -18.49 -32.18
CA THR A 314 6.20 -18.85 -31.94
C THR A 314 6.33 -20.07 -31.01
N ALA A 315 5.55 -20.12 -29.92
CA ALA A 315 5.55 -21.28 -29.03
C ALA A 315 5.05 -22.56 -29.72
N LYS A 316 4.09 -22.43 -30.66
CA LYS A 316 3.59 -23.54 -31.48
C LYS A 316 4.69 -24.10 -32.39
N GLU A 317 5.44 -23.22 -33.05
CA GLU A 317 6.57 -23.60 -33.91
C GLU A 317 7.68 -24.28 -33.11
N TRP A 318 8.03 -23.74 -31.94
CA TRP A 318 9.00 -24.37 -31.04
C TRP A 318 8.55 -25.76 -30.59
N LEU A 319 7.28 -25.91 -30.18
CA LEU A 319 6.71 -27.20 -29.80
C LEU A 319 6.78 -28.22 -30.94
N ALA A 320 6.40 -27.82 -32.15
CA ALA A 320 6.46 -28.70 -33.32
C ALA A 320 7.90 -29.13 -33.63
N LEU A 321 8.85 -28.21 -33.58
CA LEU A 321 10.27 -28.50 -33.82
C LEU A 321 10.85 -29.42 -32.73
N ALA A 322 10.57 -29.15 -31.45
CA ALA A 322 11.01 -29.99 -30.35
C ALA A 322 10.44 -31.42 -30.46
N ALA A 323 9.15 -31.53 -30.81
CA ALA A 323 8.49 -32.83 -31.01
C ALA A 323 9.11 -33.62 -32.17
N ALA A 324 9.39 -32.96 -33.30
CA ALA A 324 10.05 -33.58 -34.45
C ALA A 324 11.47 -34.08 -34.10
N LYS A 325 12.27 -33.25 -33.40
CA LYS A 325 13.61 -33.65 -32.92
C LYS A 325 13.54 -34.86 -32.00
N VAL A 326 12.62 -34.87 -31.04
CA VAL A 326 12.42 -35.98 -30.12
C VAL A 326 12.03 -37.26 -30.88
N ALA A 327 11.08 -37.18 -31.81
CA ALA A 327 10.63 -38.31 -32.63
C ALA A 327 11.77 -38.91 -33.46
N GLN A 328 12.60 -38.06 -34.05
CA GLN A 328 13.67 -38.48 -34.95
C GLN A 328 14.91 -39.02 -34.22
N GLN A 329 15.29 -38.39 -33.11
CA GLN A 329 16.61 -38.62 -32.49
C GLN A 329 16.52 -39.56 -31.28
N VAL A 330 15.53 -39.39 -30.40
CA VAL A 330 15.47 -40.13 -29.13
C VAL A 330 15.38 -41.66 -29.34
N PRO A 331 14.58 -42.21 -30.28
CA PRO A 331 14.58 -43.64 -30.56
C PRO A 331 15.95 -44.19 -31.02
N ARG A 332 16.70 -43.41 -31.80
CA ARG A 332 18.06 -43.78 -32.26
C ARG A 332 19.06 -43.75 -31.11
N MET A 333 18.94 -42.75 -30.24
CA MET A 333 19.77 -42.60 -29.05
C MET A 333 19.52 -43.73 -28.04
N ILE A 334 18.26 -44.13 -27.82
CA ILE A 334 17.92 -45.28 -26.97
C ILE A 334 18.61 -46.56 -27.49
N LYS A 335 18.55 -46.82 -28.81
CA LYS A 335 19.23 -47.98 -29.42
C LYS A 335 20.75 -47.91 -29.30
N ALA A 336 21.34 -46.72 -29.42
CA ALA A 336 22.79 -46.53 -29.39
C ALA A 336 23.39 -46.56 -27.97
N ALA A 337 22.65 -46.07 -26.97
CA ALA A 337 23.11 -45.96 -25.59
C ALA A 337 22.67 -47.12 -24.67
N GLU A 338 21.78 -48.01 -25.14
CA GLU A 338 21.17 -49.11 -24.35
C GLU A 338 20.60 -48.63 -23.00
N SER A 339 20.09 -47.40 -22.95
CA SER A 339 19.66 -46.76 -21.69
C SER A 339 18.18 -47.03 -21.38
N GLU A 340 17.94 -47.82 -20.32
CA GLU A 340 16.59 -48.09 -19.80
C GLU A 340 15.91 -46.81 -19.30
N VAL A 341 16.65 -45.88 -18.68
CA VAL A 341 16.09 -44.64 -18.12
C VAL A 341 15.55 -43.73 -19.22
N LEU A 342 16.30 -43.56 -20.32
CA LEU A 342 15.86 -42.74 -21.44
C LEU A 342 14.65 -43.38 -22.15
N ALA A 343 14.66 -44.71 -22.28
CA ALA A 343 13.54 -45.47 -22.83
C ALA A 343 12.27 -45.34 -21.98
N GLU A 344 12.40 -45.40 -20.64
CA GLU A 344 11.28 -45.24 -19.72
C GLU A 344 10.68 -43.83 -19.80
N GLN A 345 11.52 -42.79 -19.78
CA GLN A 345 11.05 -41.40 -19.90
C GLN A 345 10.40 -41.11 -21.26
N TYR A 346 10.96 -41.65 -22.35
CA TYR A 346 10.36 -41.53 -23.67
C TYR A 346 9.03 -42.29 -23.77
N ALA A 347 8.95 -43.51 -23.23
CA ALA A 347 7.70 -44.28 -23.18
C ALA A 347 6.62 -43.59 -22.33
N GLN A 348 7.00 -42.96 -21.21
CA GLN A 348 6.10 -42.17 -20.39
C GLN A 348 5.56 -40.96 -21.18
N LEU A 349 6.42 -40.22 -21.87
CA LEU A 349 6.01 -39.12 -22.75
C LEU A 349 5.03 -39.59 -23.84
N LEU A 350 5.37 -40.67 -24.55
CA LEU A 350 4.51 -41.27 -25.57
C LEU A 350 3.15 -41.64 -24.97
N ALA A 351 3.10 -42.18 -23.74
CA ALA A 351 1.86 -42.54 -23.09
C ALA A 351 1.02 -41.32 -22.65
N GLU A 352 1.66 -40.22 -22.22
CA GLU A 352 1.00 -38.96 -21.83
C GLU A 352 0.31 -38.28 -23.03
N VAL A 353 1.04 -38.14 -24.14
CA VAL A 353 0.53 -37.62 -25.42
C VAL A 353 -0.39 -38.66 -26.09
N GLY A 354 -0.14 -39.93 -25.75
CA GLY A 354 -0.81 -41.19 -25.99
C GLY A 354 -0.85 -41.70 -27.42
N THR A 355 0.35 -41.74 -27.97
CA THR A 355 0.82 -42.81 -28.85
C THR A 355 1.00 -44.11 -28.05
N ALA A 356 0.84 -45.26 -28.72
CA ALA A 356 1.17 -46.54 -28.10
C ALA A 356 2.71 -46.69 -28.09
N PRO A 357 3.35 -46.96 -26.94
CA PRO A 357 4.76 -47.35 -26.95
C PRO A 357 4.94 -48.61 -27.80
N HIS A 358 6.09 -48.76 -28.47
CA HIS A 358 6.44 -50.02 -29.16
C HIS A 358 6.28 -51.21 -28.19
N ALA A 359 5.89 -52.37 -28.72
CA ALA A 359 5.48 -53.55 -27.94
C ALA A 359 6.49 -53.96 -26.84
N GLU A 360 7.77 -53.68 -27.02
CA GLU A 360 8.84 -53.99 -26.06
C GLU A 360 8.88 -53.05 -24.82
N HIS A 361 8.33 -51.84 -24.90
CA HIS A 361 8.36 -50.84 -23.81
C HIS A 361 6.99 -50.58 -23.16
N ALA A 362 5.93 -51.23 -23.65
CA ALA A 362 4.56 -51.05 -23.16
C ALA A 362 4.34 -51.51 -21.71
N GLN A 363 5.18 -52.42 -21.20
CA GLN A 363 5.10 -52.89 -19.81
C GLN A 363 5.63 -51.86 -18.79
N LEU A 364 6.49 -50.94 -19.22
CA LEU A 364 7.14 -49.92 -18.35
C LEU A 364 6.27 -48.66 -18.16
N ALA A 365 5.40 -48.32 -19.12
CA ALA A 365 4.63 -47.06 -19.12
C ALA A 365 3.55 -46.94 -18.03
N GLY A 366 3.19 -48.02 -17.33
CA GLY A 366 2.38 -48.03 -16.10
C GLY A 366 0.92 -47.49 -16.20
N ALA A 367 0.07 -47.93 -15.27
CA ALA A 367 -1.34 -47.49 -15.16
C ALA A 367 -1.53 -45.98 -14.87
N ARG A 368 -0.47 -45.25 -14.49
CA ARG A 368 -0.49 -43.81 -14.17
C ARG A 368 -0.73 -42.92 -15.39
N ALA A 369 -0.19 -43.26 -16.57
CA ALA A 369 -0.31 -42.43 -17.77
C ALA A 369 -1.75 -42.41 -18.34
N ALA A 370 -2.48 -43.53 -18.25
CA ALA A 370 -3.88 -43.62 -18.68
C ALA A 370 -4.81 -42.72 -17.84
N GLY A 371 -4.51 -42.53 -16.55
CA GLY A 371 -5.24 -41.61 -15.66
C GLY A 371 -4.95 -40.13 -15.91
N ALA A 372 -3.72 -39.78 -16.29
CA ALA A 372 -3.33 -38.40 -16.61
C ALA A 372 -4.09 -37.87 -17.84
N ARG A 373 -4.33 -38.73 -18.84
CA ARG A 373 -4.99 -38.39 -20.10
C ARG A 373 -6.48 -38.03 -19.95
N GLN A 374 -7.20 -38.67 -19.02
CA GLN A 374 -8.63 -38.39 -18.79
C GLN A 374 -8.88 -37.01 -18.12
N ASN A 375 -7.85 -36.45 -17.48
CA ASN A 375 -7.90 -35.19 -16.74
C ASN A 375 -7.14 -34.04 -17.44
N ALA A 376 -6.62 -34.26 -18.65
CA ALA A 376 -5.94 -33.23 -19.43
C ALA A 376 -6.96 -32.14 -19.83
N GLY A 377 -6.67 -30.87 -19.54
CA GLY A 377 -7.52 -29.75 -19.91
C GLY A 377 -7.42 -29.35 -21.38
N ARG A 378 -8.20 -28.34 -21.78
CA ARG A 378 -8.33 -27.89 -23.18
C ARG A 378 -6.98 -27.61 -23.86
N HIS A 379 -6.14 -26.81 -23.23
CA HIS A 379 -4.87 -26.36 -23.80
C HIS A 379 -3.79 -27.46 -23.76
N GLU A 380 -3.89 -28.38 -22.78
CA GLU A 380 -3.05 -29.58 -22.71
C GLU A 380 -3.32 -30.49 -23.92
N ARG A 381 -4.60 -30.76 -24.20
CA ARG A 381 -5.01 -31.58 -25.36
C ARG A 381 -4.63 -30.95 -26.70
N GLU A 382 -4.69 -29.61 -26.80
CA GLU A 382 -4.24 -28.87 -27.98
C GLU A 382 -2.73 -29.07 -28.20
N ALA A 383 -1.93 -29.01 -27.14
CA ALA A 383 -0.49 -29.26 -27.19
C ALA A 383 -0.18 -30.72 -27.57
N ASP A 384 -0.86 -31.68 -26.93
CA ASP A 384 -0.68 -33.11 -27.21
C ASP A 384 -1.00 -33.44 -28.67
N ALA A 385 -2.08 -32.87 -29.22
CA ALA A 385 -2.44 -33.06 -30.63
C ALA A 385 -1.36 -32.55 -31.60
N LEU A 386 -0.69 -31.44 -31.27
CA LEU A 386 0.41 -30.91 -32.08
C LEU A 386 1.66 -31.79 -32.01
N ILE A 387 1.96 -32.33 -30.83
CA ILE A 387 3.05 -33.30 -30.66
C ILE A 387 2.75 -34.53 -31.52
N LEU A 388 1.55 -35.11 -31.42
CA LEU A 388 1.15 -36.27 -32.23
C LEU A 388 1.29 -36.02 -33.73
N GLU A 389 0.87 -34.84 -34.20
CA GLU A 389 0.98 -34.48 -35.61
C GLU A 389 2.44 -34.40 -36.07
N ALA A 390 3.31 -33.74 -35.29
CA ALA A 390 4.72 -33.64 -35.59
C ALA A 390 5.43 -35.02 -35.60
N MET A 391 5.07 -35.90 -34.67
CA MET A 391 5.65 -37.26 -34.59
C MET A 391 5.27 -38.14 -35.79
N ARG A 392 4.04 -38.01 -36.31
CA ARG A 392 3.57 -38.78 -37.48
C ARG A 392 4.28 -38.41 -38.78
N VAL A 393 4.72 -37.17 -38.93
CA VAL A 393 5.40 -36.69 -40.16
C VAL A 393 6.80 -37.30 -40.29
N GLU A 394 7.50 -37.53 -39.19
CA GLU A 394 8.87 -38.05 -39.19
C GLU A 394 8.95 -39.58 -39.42
N GLU A 395 7.98 -40.37 -38.93
CA GLU A 395 7.92 -41.83 -39.17
C GLU A 395 7.92 -42.21 -40.67
N ALA A 396 7.57 -41.28 -41.57
CA ALA A 396 7.54 -41.49 -43.01
C ALA A 396 8.91 -41.30 -43.72
N SER A 397 9.99 -40.97 -42.98
CA SER A 397 11.25 -40.47 -43.57
C SER A 397 12.50 -41.34 -43.33
N GLU A 398 12.37 -42.55 -42.76
CA GLU A 398 13.53 -43.37 -42.37
C GLU A 398 14.33 -43.99 -43.54
N GLU A 399 15.49 -43.40 -43.86
CA GLU A 399 16.68 -44.10 -44.39
C GLU A 399 17.96 -43.68 -43.63
N SER A 400 18.67 -44.69 -43.09
CA SER A 400 20.08 -44.87 -42.64
C SER A 400 21.01 -43.62 -42.45
N GLN A 401 21.93 -43.44 -41.48
CA GLN A 401 23.04 -44.29 -40.98
C GLN A 401 23.81 -43.50 -39.87
N GLY A 402 24.52 -44.18 -38.95
CA GLY A 402 25.70 -43.63 -38.24
C GLY A 402 25.70 -43.73 -36.70
N ALA A 403 26.74 -44.38 -36.15
CA ALA A 403 26.94 -44.62 -34.71
C ALA A 403 27.81 -43.53 -34.04
N SER A 404 27.43 -43.10 -32.84
CA SER A 404 28.21 -42.23 -31.94
C SER A 404 28.23 -42.76 -30.50
N GLN A 405 29.19 -42.29 -29.69
CA GLN A 405 29.61 -42.82 -28.39
C GLN A 405 28.56 -42.62 -27.27
N GLY A 406 28.22 -43.68 -26.53
CA GLY A 406 26.99 -43.79 -25.73
C GLY A 406 26.78 -42.88 -24.51
N ALA A 407 27.78 -42.17 -23.99
CA ALA A 407 27.61 -41.31 -22.80
C ALA A 407 27.13 -39.88 -23.14
N GLU A 408 27.68 -39.27 -24.20
CA GLU A 408 27.20 -37.95 -24.71
C GLU A 408 25.77 -38.08 -25.27
N VAL A 409 25.51 -39.17 -25.98
CA VAL A 409 24.21 -39.52 -26.56
C VAL A 409 23.07 -39.60 -25.53
N PHE A 410 23.37 -40.03 -24.29
CA PHE A 410 22.38 -40.10 -23.22
C PHE A 410 22.01 -38.71 -22.67
N GLY A 411 22.99 -37.82 -22.50
CA GLY A 411 22.78 -36.44 -22.04
C GLY A 411 21.93 -35.66 -23.04
N ASP A 412 22.31 -35.73 -24.32
CA ASP A 412 21.59 -35.07 -25.42
C ASP A 412 20.12 -35.52 -25.51
N GLY A 413 19.85 -36.81 -25.26
CA GLY A 413 18.49 -37.36 -25.26
C GLY A 413 17.60 -36.82 -24.13
N LEU A 414 18.14 -36.67 -22.92
CA LEU A 414 17.41 -36.07 -21.79
C LEU A 414 17.14 -34.57 -22.01
N GLU A 415 18.11 -33.85 -22.58
CA GLU A 415 17.94 -32.44 -22.94
C GLU A 415 16.81 -32.25 -23.96
N LEU A 416 16.74 -33.09 -24.99
CA LEU A 416 15.64 -33.04 -25.97
C LEU A 416 14.26 -33.29 -25.34
N LEU A 417 14.16 -34.23 -24.39
CA LEU A 417 12.91 -34.49 -23.68
C LEU A 417 12.51 -33.32 -22.77
N GLU A 418 13.49 -32.69 -22.12
CA GLU A 418 13.27 -31.51 -21.28
C GLU A 418 12.85 -30.29 -22.12
N ASP A 419 13.53 -30.06 -23.26
CA ASP A 419 13.16 -29.03 -24.24
C ASP A 419 11.71 -29.21 -24.72
N LEU A 420 11.29 -30.44 -25.01
CA LEU A 420 9.90 -30.72 -25.42
C LEU A 420 8.91 -30.42 -24.29
N LYS A 421 9.23 -30.78 -23.04
CA LYS A 421 8.38 -30.45 -21.88
C LYS A 421 8.25 -28.93 -21.70
N GLN A 422 9.35 -28.19 -21.81
CA GLN A 422 9.35 -26.74 -21.72
C GLN A 422 8.56 -26.10 -22.87
N ALA A 423 8.74 -26.58 -24.10
CA ALA A 423 7.99 -26.11 -25.26
C ALA A 423 6.49 -26.37 -25.11
N LYS A 424 6.12 -27.55 -24.58
CA LYS A 424 4.73 -27.94 -24.32
C LYS A 424 4.09 -27.01 -23.29
N GLU A 425 4.76 -26.78 -22.17
CA GLU A 425 4.28 -25.88 -21.12
C GLU A 425 4.17 -24.43 -21.62
N ALA A 426 5.17 -23.96 -22.37
CA ALA A 426 5.14 -22.62 -22.96
C ALA A 426 3.94 -22.45 -23.90
N PHE A 427 3.70 -23.38 -24.83
CA PHE A 427 2.54 -23.32 -25.72
C PHE A 427 1.22 -23.36 -24.95
N ARG A 428 1.10 -24.24 -23.95
CA ARG A 428 -0.09 -24.34 -23.11
C ARG A 428 -0.40 -23.03 -22.40
N GLN A 429 0.61 -22.40 -21.79
CA GLN A 429 0.47 -21.11 -21.12
C GLN A 429 0.03 -20.01 -22.11
N ARG A 430 0.69 -19.89 -23.27
CA ARG A 430 0.32 -18.89 -24.28
C ARG A 430 -1.08 -19.12 -24.85
N SER A 431 -1.48 -20.38 -25.05
CA SER A 431 -2.83 -20.72 -25.52
C SER A 431 -3.90 -20.31 -24.51
N CYS A 432 -3.64 -20.53 -23.22
CA CYS A 432 -4.51 -20.10 -22.13
C CYS A 432 -4.62 -18.57 -22.06
N GLU A 433 -3.49 -17.85 -22.12
CA GLU A 433 -3.45 -16.37 -22.10
C GLU A 433 -4.29 -15.77 -23.23
N VAL A 434 -4.12 -16.24 -24.46
CA VAL A 434 -4.88 -15.76 -25.63
C VAL A 434 -6.36 -16.08 -25.48
N ALA A 435 -6.70 -17.30 -25.06
CA ALA A 435 -8.09 -17.69 -24.88
C ALA A 435 -8.78 -16.86 -23.79
N PHE A 436 -8.07 -16.57 -22.70
CA PHE A 436 -8.59 -15.76 -21.60
C PHE A 436 -8.85 -14.32 -22.02
N LEU A 437 -7.89 -13.67 -22.69
CA LEU A 437 -8.05 -12.32 -23.21
C LEU A 437 -9.18 -12.22 -24.24
N SER A 438 -9.24 -13.16 -25.20
CA SER A 438 -10.33 -13.21 -26.19
C SER A 438 -11.68 -13.38 -25.50
N ALA A 439 -11.81 -14.37 -24.61
CA ALA A 439 -13.06 -14.61 -23.89
C ALA A 439 -13.52 -13.39 -23.10
N MET A 440 -12.60 -12.65 -22.46
CA MET A 440 -12.91 -11.43 -21.72
C MET A 440 -13.48 -10.32 -22.62
N LEU A 441 -12.86 -10.10 -23.78
CA LEU A 441 -13.30 -9.09 -24.75
C LEU A 441 -14.63 -9.52 -25.41
N ASP A 442 -14.72 -10.77 -25.85
CA ASP A 442 -15.89 -11.35 -26.53
C ASP A 442 -17.12 -11.45 -25.62
N ALA A 443 -16.94 -11.84 -24.36
CA ALA A 443 -18.05 -12.06 -23.42
C ALA A 443 -18.79 -10.77 -23.06
N ALA A 444 -18.11 -9.63 -23.24
CA ALA A 444 -18.69 -8.32 -22.98
C ALA A 444 -19.46 -7.76 -24.19
N GLU A 445 -19.06 -8.12 -25.41
CA GLU A 445 -19.75 -7.67 -26.63
C GLU A 445 -20.92 -8.58 -27.02
N ASN A 446 -20.79 -9.89 -26.80
CA ASN A 446 -21.79 -10.87 -27.22
C ASN A 446 -23.02 -10.83 -26.31
N GLN A 447 -24.15 -10.36 -26.85
CA GLN A 447 -25.41 -10.29 -26.08
C GLN A 447 -26.00 -11.68 -25.80
N SER A 448 -25.80 -12.67 -26.69
CA SER A 448 -26.33 -14.02 -26.56
C SER A 448 -25.33 -14.99 -25.92
N PHE A 449 -25.36 -15.11 -24.59
CA PHE A 449 -24.64 -16.17 -23.88
C PHE A 449 -25.58 -16.93 -22.95
N ARG A 450 -25.59 -18.26 -23.07
CA ARG A 450 -26.32 -19.17 -22.19
C ARG A 450 -25.33 -20.03 -21.41
N CYS A 451 -25.47 -20.08 -20.08
CA CYS A 451 -24.57 -20.83 -19.22
C CYS A 451 -24.67 -22.34 -19.52
N PRO A 452 -23.55 -23.05 -19.78
CA PRO A 452 -23.58 -24.48 -20.08
C PRO A 452 -24.02 -25.40 -18.93
N ILE A 453 -24.10 -24.87 -17.70
CA ILE A 453 -24.44 -25.66 -16.49
C ILE A 453 -25.90 -25.48 -16.11
N CYS A 454 -26.32 -24.24 -15.84
CA CYS A 454 -27.69 -23.97 -15.41
C CYS A 454 -28.64 -23.63 -16.57
N LEU A 455 -28.12 -23.49 -17.79
CA LEU A 455 -28.89 -23.12 -18.99
C LEU A 455 -29.60 -21.76 -18.92
N ASN A 456 -29.31 -20.96 -17.90
CA ASN A 456 -29.79 -19.58 -17.80
C ASN A 456 -29.00 -18.67 -18.76
N GLU A 457 -29.60 -17.56 -19.16
CA GLU A 457 -28.96 -16.48 -19.90
C GLU A 457 -28.62 -15.36 -18.91
N PRO A 458 -27.44 -15.42 -18.26
CA PRO A 458 -27.05 -14.39 -17.30
C PRO A 458 -26.82 -13.06 -18.01
N GLU A 459 -27.21 -11.98 -17.33
CA GLU A 459 -26.80 -10.62 -17.69
C GLU A 459 -25.27 -10.55 -17.78
N PRO A 460 -24.69 -9.64 -18.59
CA PRO A 460 -23.24 -9.58 -18.74
C PRO A 460 -22.48 -9.40 -17.42
N THR A 461 -23.06 -8.71 -16.44
CA THR A 461 -22.51 -8.55 -15.07
C THR A 461 -22.56 -9.83 -14.22
N GLU A 462 -23.39 -10.80 -14.61
CA GLU A 462 -23.54 -12.10 -13.97
C GLU A 462 -22.78 -13.21 -14.71
N ARG A 463 -22.03 -12.87 -15.75
CA ARG A 463 -21.12 -13.80 -16.43
C ARG A 463 -19.77 -13.81 -15.75
N ALA A 464 -19.09 -14.95 -15.83
CA ALA A 464 -17.74 -15.07 -15.31
C ALA A 464 -16.89 -16.09 -16.06
N ILE A 465 -15.58 -15.82 -16.09
CA ILE A 465 -14.58 -16.63 -16.78
C ILE A 465 -13.66 -17.29 -15.76
N LEU A 466 -13.38 -18.58 -15.96
CA LEU A 466 -12.35 -19.29 -15.19
C LEU A 466 -10.97 -18.97 -15.75
N ALA A 467 -10.10 -18.37 -14.94
CA ALA A 467 -8.78 -17.91 -15.40
C ALA A 467 -7.91 -19.03 -16.01
N ALA A 468 -7.95 -20.25 -15.46
CA ALA A 468 -7.08 -21.35 -15.89
C ALA A 468 -7.43 -22.01 -17.22
N CYS A 469 -8.63 -21.77 -17.76
CA CYS A 469 -9.06 -22.41 -19.01
C CYS A 469 -9.93 -21.53 -19.90
N ALA A 470 -10.12 -20.27 -19.52
CA ALA A 470 -10.90 -19.27 -20.24
C ALA A 470 -12.37 -19.65 -20.55
N HIS A 471 -12.94 -20.61 -19.82
CA HIS A 471 -14.33 -20.99 -20.02
C HIS A 471 -15.29 -20.03 -19.32
N LEU A 472 -16.33 -19.63 -20.04
CA LEU A 472 -17.38 -18.70 -19.62
C LEU A 472 -18.58 -19.44 -19.01
N PHE A 473 -19.06 -18.96 -17.86
CA PHE A 473 -20.24 -19.47 -17.14
C PHE A 473 -21.04 -18.30 -16.55
N CYS A 474 -22.19 -18.55 -15.91
CA CYS A 474 -22.72 -17.59 -14.95
C CYS A 474 -21.87 -17.59 -13.68
N LEU A 475 -21.88 -16.49 -12.93
CA LEU A 475 -21.06 -16.25 -11.75
C LEU A 475 -21.26 -17.36 -10.71
N GLN A 476 -22.50 -17.71 -10.41
CA GLN A 476 -22.82 -18.74 -9.41
C GLN A 476 -22.21 -20.10 -9.76
N CYS A 477 -22.33 -20.51 -11.03
CA CYS A 477 -21.75 -21.75 -11.51
C CYS A 477 -20.22 -21.69 -11.51
N ALA A 478 -19.63 -20.60 -12.01
CA ALA A 478 -18.17 -20.41 -11.99
C ALA A 478 -17.60 -20.48 -10.56
N SER A 479 -18.20 -19.77 -9.60
CA SER A 479 -17.80 -19.81 -8.19
C SER A 479 -17.93 -21.21 -7.59
N THR A 480 -18.92 -21.98 -8.02
CA THR A 480 -19.09 -23.36 -7.56
C THR A 480 -18.01 -24.27 -8.13
N LEU A 481 -17.66 -24.14 -9.41
CA LEU A 481 -16.56 -24.88 -10.03
C LEU A 481 -15.21 -24.53 -9.38
N ALA A 482 -14.95 -23.24 -9.16
CA ALA A 482 -13.75 -22.77 -8.49
C ALA A 482 -13.57 -23.39 -7.09
N ARG A 483 -14.66 -23.52 -6.31
CA ARG A 483 -14.65 -24.21 -5.01
C ARG A 483 -14.45 -25.72 -5.12
N ARG A 484 -15.04 -26.36 -6.15
CA ARG A 484 -14.91 -27.81 -6.39
C ARG A 484 -13.52 -28.18 -6.92
N GLY A 485 -12.80 -27.24 -7.51
CA GLY A 485 -11.45 -27.47 -7.99
C GLY A 485 -11.37 -28.09 -9.39
N GLU A 486 -12.43 -28.03 -10.20
CA GLU A 486 -12.43 -28.61 -11.55
C GLU A 486 -13.42 -27.89 -12.50
N CYS A 487 -13.02 -27.69 -13.76
CA CYS A 487 -13.88 -27.11 -14.79
C CYS A 487 -14.85 -28.14 -15.40
N ALA A 488 -16.15 -27.81 -15.50
CA ALA A 488 -17.16 -28.71 -16.06
C ALA A 488 -17.02 -28.98 -17.57
N LEU A 489 -16.39 -28.08 -18.33
CA LEU A 489 -16.30 -28.19 -19.79
C LEU A 489 -15.05 -28.96 -20.24
N CYS A 490 -13.91 -28.68 -19.61
CA CYS A 490 -12.63 -29.27 -20.02
C CYS A 490 -11.96 -30.16 -18.97
N ARG A 491 -12.54 -30.30 -17.77
CA ARG A 491 -11.97 -31.06 -16.64
C ARG A 491 -10.60 -30.58 -16.16
N GLN A 492 -10.20 -29.36 -16.53
CA GLN A 492 -8.99 -28.74 -16.00
C GLN A 492 -9.11 -28.62 -14.48
N THR A 493 -8.15 -29.20 -13.77
CA THR A 493 -8.01 -29.04 -12.32
C THR A 493 -7.77 -27.57 -11.98
N LEU A 494 -8.56 -27.03 -11.07
CA LEU A 494 -8.50 -25.67 -10.58
C LEU A 494 -7.85 -25.67 -9.19
N ARG A 495 -6.56 -25.36 -9.10
CA ARG A 495 -5.85 -25.20 -7.82
C ARG A 495 -6.25 -23.87 -7.15
N LYS A 496 -6.34 -23.87 -5.81
CA LYS A 496 -6.50 -22.64 -5.01
C LYS A 496 -5.33 -21.70 -5.31
N GLY A 497 -5.61 -20.45 -5.68
CA GLY A 497 -4.61 -19.42 -5.99
C GLY A 497 -4.36 -19.17 -7.49
N GLU A 498 -4.23 -20.21 -8.31
CA GLU A 498 -3.88 -20.05 -9.75
C GLU A 498 -5.07 -20.19 -10.70
N ALA A 499 -6.13 -20.90 -10.29
CA ALA A 499 -7.21 -21.34 -11.19
C ALA A 499 -8.62 -21.21 -10.62
N ALA A 500 -8.75 -20.96 -9.31
CA ALA A 500 -10.01 -20.69 -8.63
C ALA A 500 -10.52 -19.24 -8.83
N GLU A 501 -9.79 -18.43 -9.59
CA GLU A 501 -10.19 -17.05 -9.87
C GLU A 501 -11.36 -17.02 -10.85
N VAL A 502 -12.45 -16.39 -10.38
CA VAL A 502 -13.66 -16.17 -11.15
C VAL A 502 -13.67 -14.71 -11.56
N VAL A 503 -13.37 -14.46 -12.83
CA VAL A 503 -13.32 -13.10 -13.37
C VAL A 503 -14.69 -12.73 -13.88
N ARG A 504 -15.35 -11.81 -13.20
CA ARG A 504 -16.70 -11.33 -13.54
C ARG A 504 -16.64 -10.45 -14.78
N VAL A 505 -17.45 -10.77 -15.78
CA VAL A 505 -17.63 -9.97 -17.00
C VAL A 505 -18.50 -8.76 -16.65
N ARG A 506 -18.42 -7.71 -17.45
CA ARG A 506 -19.10 -6.43 -17.19
C ARG A 506 -19.89 -5.97 -18.38
N GLU A 507 -20.97 -5.25 -18.09
CA GLU A 507 -21.79 -4.62 -19.12
C GLU A 507 -21.01 -3.54 -19.89
N PRO A 508 -21.18 -3.47 -21.22
CA PRO A 508 -20.92 -2.25 -21.94
C PRO A 508 -21.96 -1.20 -21.53
N GLY A 509 -21.50 -0.03 -21.07
CA GLY A 509 -22.36 1.08 -20.65
C GLY A 509 -23.36 1.56 -21.71
N ALA A 510 -24.35 2.34 -21.27
CA ALA A 510 -25.47 2.82 -22.07
C ALA A 510 -25.05 3.65 -23.30
N VAL A 511 -25.92 3.83 -24.28
CA VAL A 511 -25.61 4.47 -25.58
C VAL A 511 -25.12 5.93 -25.45
N GLU A 512 -25.66 6.71 -24.50
CA GLU A 512 -25.12 8.06 -24.17
C GLU A 512 -23.71 7.99 -23.59
N GLU A 513 -23.43 6.95 -22.78
CA GLU A 513 -22.11 6.65 -22.22
C GLU A 513 -21.11 6.19 -23.30
N GLN A 514 -21.59 5.67 -24.44
CA GLN A 514 -20.75 5.25 -25.58
C GLN A 514 -20.21 6.43 -26.41
N LEU A 515 -20.97 7.52 -26.55
CA LEU A 515 -20.48 8.73 -27.21
C LEU A 515 -19.45 9.46 -26.32
N GLU A 516 -19.68 9.50 -25.01
CA GLU A 516 -18.71 10.06 -24.05
C GLU A 516 -17.46 9.17 -23.92
N ARG A 517 -17.59 7.83 -24.05
CA ARG A 517 -16.49 6.85 -23.99
C ARG A 517 -15.32 7.18 -24.89
N LYS A 518 -15.56 7.60 -26.14
CA LYS A 518 -14.47 7.98 -27.05
C LYS A 518 -13.67 9.17 -26.53
N ARG A 519 -14.31 10.09 -25.80
CA ARG A 519 -13.68 11.31 -25.30
C ARG A 519 -12.84 11.04 -24.05
N TRP A 520 -13.23 10.08 -23.20
CA TRP A 520 -12.49 9.77 -21.97
C TRP A 520 -11.69 8.46 -22.01
N GLY A 521 -11.81 7.64 -23.06
CA GLY A 521 -11.21 6.31 -23.15
C GLY A 521 -9.71 6.28 -22.83
N ARG A 522 -8.97 7.32 -23.22
CA ARG A 522 -7.54 7.50 -22.92
C ARG A 522 -7.16 7.72 -21.45
N PHE A 523 -8.13 8.13 -20.62
CA PHE A 523 -7.96 8.34 -19.17
C PHE A 523 -8.53 7.22 -18.33
N GLY A 524 -9.31 6.33 -18.94
CA GLY A 524 -9.92 5.21 -18.25
C GLY A 524 -11.07 5.58 -17.30
N SER A 525 -11.75 4.54 -16.83
CA SER A 525 -13.05 4.66 -16.17
C SER A 525 -12.94 5.39 -14.84
N LYS A 526 -11.86 5.17 -14.09
CA LYS A 526 -11.72 5.72 -12.74
C LYS A 526 -11.46 7.22 -12.76
N ILE A 527 -10.53 7.67 -13.59
CA ILE A 527 -10.24 9.10 -13.75
C ILE A 527 -11.47 9.84 -14.27
N PHE A 528 -12.19 9.24 -15.23
CA PHE A 528 -13.46 9.80 -15.70
C PHE A 528 -14.48 9.96 -14.57
N GLN A 529 -14.63 8.96 -13.69
CA GLN A 529 -15.52 9.08 -12.52
C GLN A 529 -15.07 10.17 -11.54
N VAL A 530 -13.77 10.36 -11.35
CA VAL A 530 -13.22 11.46 -10.53
C VAL A 530 -13.61 12.81 -11.12
N VAL A 531 -13.38 13.03 -12.42
CA VAL A 531 -13.78 14.25 -13.14
C VAL A 531 -15.28 14.48 -13.03
N ARG A 532 -16.09 13.45 -13.30
CA ARG A 532 -17.56 13.53 -13.22
C ARG A 532 -18.04 13.89 -11.81
N LYS A 533 -17.38 13.35 -10.77
CA LYS A 533 -17.71 13.69 -9.38
C LYS A 533 -17.34 15.13 -9.05
N LEU A 534 -16.21 15.62 -9.53
CA LEU A 534 -15.79 17.02 -9.33
C LEU A 534 -16.77 18.00 -9.99
N HIS A 535 -17.19 17.74 -11.23
CA HIS A 535 -18.23 18.53 -11.89
C HIS A 535 -19.55 18.51 -11.12
N LYS A 536 -20.01 17.34 -10.65
CA LYS A 536 -21.21 17.24 -9.80
C LYS A 536 -21.10 18.03 -8.50
N ILE A 537 -19.91 18.07 -7.89
CA ILE A 537 -19.65 18.85 -6.67
C ILE A 537 -19.76 20.35 -6.99
N GLU A 538 -19.15 20.80 -8.10
CA GLU A 538 -19.21 22.20 -8.53
C GLU A 538 -20.62 22.64 -8.96
N GLU A 539 -21.38 21.77 -9.63
CA GLU A 539 -22.78 22.00 -9.98
C GLU A 539 -23.69 22.15 -8.75
N GLN A 540 -23.48 21.31 -7.74
CA GLN A 540 -24.24 21.35 -6.48
C GLN A 540 -23.85 22.55 -5.62
N ASP A 541 -22.57 22.91 -5.63
CA ASP A 541 -22.02 24.00 -4.86
C ASP A 541 -20.86 24.66 -5.61
N PRO A 542 -21.11 25.80 -6.30
CA PRO A 542 -20.08 26.53 -7.03
C PRO A 542 -18.96 27.07 -6.13
N ARG A 543 -19.12 27.07 -4.79
CA ARG A 543 -18.09 27.50 -3.82
C ARG A 543 -17.32 26.31 -3.26
N ALA A 544 -17.66 25.08 -3.63
CA ALA A 544 -16.96 23.89 -3.18
C ALA A 544 -15.51 23.92 -3.64
N ARG A 545 -14.63 23.42 -2.77
CA ARG A 545 -13.22 23.21 -3.09
C ARG A 545 -12.81 21.82 -2.68
N ALA A 546 -12.07 21.17 -3.56
CA ALA A 546 -11.71 19.77 -3.42
C ALA A 546 -10.19 19.61 -3.33
N ILE A 547 -9.77 18.69 -2.47
CA ILE A 547 -8.42 18.14 -2.48
C ILE A 547 -8.46 16.76 -3.10
N VAL A 548 -7.61 16.52 -4.09
CA VAL A 548 -7.44 15.21 -4.71
C VAL A 548 -6.09 14.65 -4.33
N PHE A 549 -6.09 13.56 -3.57
CA PHE A 549 -4.89 12.89 -3.11
C PHE A 549 -4.46 11.79 -4.08
N VAL A 550 -3.21 11.85 -4.54
CA VAL A 550 -2.60 10.91 -5.48
C VAL A 550 -1.14 10.72 -5.15
N GLN A 551 -0.75 9.50 -4.78
CA GLN A 551 0.60 9.20 -4.32
C GLN A 551 1.63 9.14 -5.46
N TRP A 552 1.21 8.69 -6.65
CA TRP A 552 2.14 8.41 -7.75
C TRP A 552 2.15 9.51 -8.80
N ALA A 553 3.35 9.95 -9.19
CA ALA A 553 3.55 11.02 -10.17
C ALA A 553 2.93 10.71 -11.54
N ALA A 554 3.06 9.47 -12.03
CA ALA A 554 2.47 9.06 -13.32
C ALA A 554 0.94 9.21 -13.32
N LEU A 555 0.29 8.73 -12.26
CA LEU A 555 -1.17 8.87 -12.12
C LEU A 555 -1.61 10.32 -11.92
N ARG A 556 -0.82 11.10 -11.17
CA ARG A 556 -1.05 12.54 -10.98
C ARG A 556 -1.04 13.29 -12.31
N ARG A 557 -0.08 13.02 -13.19
CA ARG A 557 -0.01 13.64 -14.55
C ARG A 557 -1.21 13.26 -15.41
N LYS A 558 -1.66 12.01 -15.35
CA LYS A 558 -2.88 11.58 -16.05
C LYS A 558 -4.13 12.29 -15.54
N LEU A 559 -4.26 12.49 -14.23
CA LEU A 559 -5.33 13.30 -13.64
C LEU A 559 -5.25 14.76 -14.06
N ALA A 560 -4.05 15.37 -14.03
CA ALA A 560 -3.84 16.74 -14.48
C ALA A 560 -4.20 16.94 -15.97
N ALA A 561 -3.83 15.99 -16.82
CA ALA A 561 -4.21 15.98 -18.23
C ALA A 561 -5.73 15.88 -18.41
N ALA A 562 -6.39 14.97 -17.68
CA ALA A 562 -7.84 14.84 -17.68
C ALA A 562 -8.53 16.12 -17.18
N PHE A 563 -8.05 16.71 -16.08
CA PHE A 563 -8.60 17.96 -15.53
C PHE A 563 -8.49 19.10 -16.54
N THR A 564 -7.37 19.21 -17.24
CA THR A 564 -7.18 20.20 -18.31
C THR A 564 -8.19 20.00 -19.45
N GLU A 565 -8.33 18.77 -19.94
CA GLU A 565 -9.22 18.47 -21.07
C GLU A 565 -10.71 18.61 -20.75
N PHE A 566 -11.10 18.22 -19.53
CA PHE A 566 -12.47 18.31 -19.06
C PHE A 566 -12.74 19.62 -18.30
N GLN A 567 -11.85 20.61 -18.44
CA GLN A 567 -12.02 21.98 -17.94
C GLN A 567 -12.30 22.07 -16.43
N VAL A 568 -11.68 21.19 -15.64
CA VAL A 568 -11.71 21.24 -14.17
C VAL A 568 -10.63 22.24 -13.71
N PRO A 569 -10.97 23.37 -13.07
CA PRO A 569 -9.96 24.33 -12.62
C PRO A 569 -9.14 23.78 -11.46
N PHE A 570 -7.84 23.53 -11.68
CA PHE A 570 -6.97 22.91 -10.68
C PHE A 570 -5.61 23.58 -10.55
N VAL A 571 -4.96 23.36 -9.40
CA VAL A 571 -3.55 23.64 -9.15
C VAL A 571 -2.88 22.39 -8.59
N CYS A 572 -1.59 22.22 -8.87
CA CYS A 572 -0.78 21.11 -8.42
C CYS A 572 0.29 21.62 -7.47
N LEU A 573 0.52 20.93 -6.34
CA LEU A 573 1.48 21.39 -5.32
C LEU A 573 2.90 20.87 -5.59
N GLU A 574 3.07 19.76 -6.29
CA GLU A 574 4.38 19.15 -6.49
C GLU A 574 5.08 19.61 -7.77
N GLU A 575 4.31 19.79 -8.85
CA GLU A 575 4.83 20.04 -10.19
C GLU A 575 4.13 21.25 -10.82
N ALA A 576 4.89 22.11 -11.51
CA ALA A 576 4.34 23.17 -12.33
C ALA A 576 3.73 22.60 -13.63
N ALA A 577 3.09 23.46 -14.42
CA ALA A 577 2.48 23.06 -15.69
C ALA A 577 3.49 22.52 -16.73
N ASP A 578 4.77 22.87 -16.62
CA ASP A 578 5.87 22.39 -17.47
C ASP A 578 6.51 21.07 -16.94
N GLY A 579 5.97 20.50 -15.85
CA GLY A 579 6.44 19.27 -15.23
C GLY A 579 7.64 19.44 -14.28
N ARG A 580 8.16 20.66 -14.08
CA ARG A 580 9.24 20.89 -13.10
C ARG A 580 8.70 20.84 -11.68
N ALA A 581 9.51 20.36 -10.74
CA ALA A 581 9.14 20.42 -9.32
C ALA A 581 9.02 21.89 -8.86
N LEU A 582 7.95 22.20 -8.12
CA LEU A 582 7.78 23.53 -7.53
C LEU A 582 8.74 23.72 -6.35
N ASN A 583 9.36 24.90 -6.30
CA ASN A 583 10.12 25.33 -5.13
C ASN A 583 9.17 25.79 -4.00
N PHE A 584 9.71 26.02 -2.81
CA PHE A 584 8.90 26.38 -1.65
C PHE A 584 8.00 27.61 -1.86
N TRP A 585 8.55 28.70 -2.41
CA TRP A 585 7.81 29.95 -2.59
C TRP A 585 6.64 29.74 -3.55
N GLU A 586 6.88 28.98 -4.62
CA GLU A 586 5.82 28.64 -5.58
C GLU A 586 4.75 27.73 -4.97
N ARG A 587 5.14 26.82 -4.06
CA ARG A 587 4.17 26.02 -3.30
C ARG A 587 3.35 26.88 -2.36
N ASP A 588 3.98 27.83 -1.67
CA ASP A 588 3.31 28.79 -0.80
C ASP A 588 2.34 29.68 -1.59
N ASP A 589 2.75 30.14 -2.78
CA ASP A 589 1.90 30.89 -3.71
C ASP A 589 0.69 30.04 -4.17
N VAL A 590 0.91 28.77 -4.51
CA VAL A 590 -0.17 27.84 -4.88
C VAL A 590 -1.15 27.65 -3.71
N VAL A 591 -0.65 27.39 -2.51
CA VAL A 591 -1.48 27.23 -1.30
C VAL A 591 -2.22 28.51 -0.98
N GLY A 592 -1.55 29.66 -1.06
CA GLY A 592 -2.12 30.99 -0.86
C GLY A 592 -3.22 31.28 -1.86
N SER A 593 -3.01 30.99 -3.15
CA SER A 593 -4.02 31.16 -4.20
C SER A 593 -5.26 30.30 -3.99
N PHE A 594 -5.09 29.11 -3.38
CA PHE A 594 -6.18 28.20 -3.07
C PHE A 594 -6.94 28.57 -1.78
N GLN A 595 -6.21 28.99 -0.74
CA GLN A 595 -6.74 29.31 0.59
C GLN A 595 -7.33 30.72 0.68
N ASN A 596 -6.65 31.72 0.12
CA ASN A 596 -7.01 33.14 0.27
C ASN A 596 -8.06 33.62 -0.74
N ALA A 597 -8.59 32.71 -1.58
CA ALA A 597 -9.65 33.04 -2.50
C ALA A 597 -10.93 33.46 -1.73
N PRO A 598 -11.57 34.61 -2.07
CA PRO A 598 -12.69 35.16 -1.32
C PRO A 598 -13.81 34.15 -1.07
N GLU A 599 -14.53 34.30 0.04
CA GLU A 599 -15.49 33.29 0.50
C GLU A 599 -16.60 32.98 -0.51
N ASP A 600 -17.08 34.05 -1.15
CA ASP A 600 -18.11 34.05 -2.19
C ASP A 600 -17.56 33.90 -3.63
N SER A 601 -16.24 33.84 -3.80
CA SER A 601 -15.63 33.78 -5.13
C SER A 601 -15.91 32.43 -5.79
N THR A 602 -16.63 32.48 -6.91
CA THR A 602 -16.72 31.36 -7.85
C THR A 602 -15.49 31.25 -8.74
N GLN A 603 -14.60 32.24 -8.73
CA GLN A 603 -13.37 32.28 -9.50
C GLN A 603 -12.17 31.75 -8.71
N GLY A 604 -11.16 31.27 -9.45
CA GLY A 604 -9.93 30.66 -8.91
C GLY A 604 -9.94 29.14 -8.95
N PRO A 605 -8.84 28.49 -8.51
CA PRO A 605 -8.71 27.04 -8.59
C PRO A 605 -9.71 26.34 -7.65
N LYS A 606 -10.42 25.35 -8.17
CA LYS A 606 -11.41 24.55 -7.42
C LYS A 606 -10.80 23.30 -6.81
N VAL A 607 -9.78 22.77 -7.47
CA VAL A 607 -9.14 21.51 -7.11
C VAL A 607 -7.68 21.76 -6.76
N LEU A 608 -7.24 21.23 -5.62
CA LEU A 608 -5.82 21.11 -5.27
C LEU A 608 -5.41 19.65 -5.41
N LEU A 609 -4.50 19.39 -6.35
CA LEU A 609 -3.92 18.07 -6.58
C LEU A 609 -2.63 17.96 -5.75
N LEU A 610 -2.55 16.95 -4.88
CA LEU A 610 -1.34 16.70 -4.08
C LEU A 610 -1.02 15.23 -3.79
N SER A 611 0.27 14.96 -3.60
CA SER A 611 0.86 13.71 -3.09
C SER A 611 1.07 13.81 -1.59
N LEU A 612 0.59 12.83 -0.83
CA LEU A 612 0.77 12.78 0.62
C LEU A 612 2.23 12.62 1.06
N GLN A 613 3.05 11.96 0.25
CA GLN A 613 4.47 11.71 0.57
C GLN A 613 5.31 12.99 0.47
N ASP A 614 4.99 13.85 -0.51
CA ASP A 614 5.78 15.04 -0.83
C ASP A 614 5.16 16.33 -0.30
N ALA A 615 3.83 16.35 -0.08
CA ALA A 615 3.13 17.43 0.59
C ALA A 615 3.34 17.36 2.10
N ALA A 616 4.56 17.12 2.52
CA ALA A 616 5.03 17.02 3.89
C ALA A 616 4.72 18.20 4.82
N SER A 617 4.11 19.28 4.32
CA SER A 617 3.67 20.38 5.15
C SER A 617 2.34 20.03 5.80
N GLY A 618 2.27 20.23 7.12
CA GLY A 618 1.01 20.40 7.81
C GLY A 618 0.34 21.71 7.39
N THR A 619 0.19 21.95 6.09
CA THR A 619 -0.51 23.11 5.54
C THR A 619 -1.93 23.11 6.07
N ASN A 620 -2.35 24.26 6.57
CA ASN A 620 -3.75 24.49 6.86
C ASN A 620 -4.46 24.60 5.51
N LEU A 621 -5.46 23.74 5.23
CA LEU A 621 -6.24 23.73 3.98
C LEU A 621 -7.75 23.77 4.28
N THR A 622 -8.14 24.56 5.30
CA THR A 622 -9.52 24.71 5.78
C THR A 622 -10.51 25.25 4.75
N ARG A 623 -10.05 25.83 3.64
CA ARG A 623 -10.95 26.26 2.56
C ARG A 623 -11.54 25.07 1.78
N ALA A 624 -10.86 23.92 1.78
CA ALA A 624 -11.38 22.71 1.16
C ALA A 624 -12.42 22.05 2.06
N ASN A 625 -13.56 21.69 1.45
CA ASN A 625 -14.64 20.95 2.10
C ASN A 625 -14.90 19.59 1.44
N HIS A 626 -14.17 19.25 0.37
CA HIS A 626 -14.18 17.91 -0.23
C HIS A 626 -12.75 17.33 -0.26
N VAL A 627 -12.63 16.05 0.07
CA VAL A 627 -11.38 15.28 0.02
C VAL A 627 -11.63 14.03 -0.81
N LEU A 628 -10.83 13.78 -1.84
CA LEU A 628 -10.95 12.64 -2.74
C LEU A 628 -9.70 11.78 -2.64
N PHE A 629 -9.87 10.49 -2.33
CA PHE A 629 -8.84 9.47 -2.48
C PHE A 629 -9.09 8.70 -3.78
N VAL A 630 -8.20 8.88 -4.75
CA VAL A 630 -8.29 8.20 -6.05
C VAL A 630 -7.93 6.71 -5.93
N HIS A 631 -7.07 6.37 -4.96
CA HIS A 631 -6.66 5.02 -4.63
C HIS A 631 -6.38 4.96 -3.11
N PRO A 632 -6.40 3.77 -2.48
CA PRO A 632 -5.95 3.62 -1.10
C PRO A 632 -4.45 3.97 -0.99
N MET A 633 -4.05 4.63 0.10
CA MET A 633 -2.65 5.01 0.29
C MET A 633 -1.77 3.78 0.51
N LEU A 634 -0.59 3.72 -0.10
CA LEU A 634 0.33 2.60 0.09
C LEU A 634 1.58 3.04 0.85
N ALA A 635 1.79 2.46 2.03
CA ALA A 635 2.95 2.68 2.86
C ALA A 635 3.62 1.35 3.22
N LYS A 636 4.68 1.38 4.04
CA LYS A 636 5.38 0.17 4.50
C LYS A 636 4.53 -0.74 5.39
N THR A 637 3.46 -0.21 5.98
CA THR A 637 2.52 -0.96 6.82
C THR A 637 1.11 -0.41 6.62
N SER A 638 0.08 -1.25 6.79
CA SER A 638 -1.34 -0.84 6.69
C SER A 638 -1.66 0.36 7.60
N ARG A 639 -1.15 0.34 8.83
CA ARG A 639 -1.35 1.44 9.79
C ARG A 639 -0.73 2.75 9.33
N LEU A 640 0.46 2.71 8.72
CA LEU A 640 1.08 3.92 8.17
C LEU A 640 0.29 4.43 6.96
N SER A 641 -0.29 3.55 6.16
CA SER A 641 -1.22 3.93 5.09
C SER A 641 -2.43 4.68 5.64
N VAL A 642 -3.07 4.14 6.67
CA VAL A 642 -4.24 4.78 7.32
C VAL A 642 -3.83 6.08 8.02
N ALA A 643 -2.66 6.13 8.64
CA ALA A 643 -2.10 7.35 9.24
C ALA A 643 -1.91 8.45 8.19
N TYR A 644 -1.44 8.14 6.99
CA TYR A 644 -1.38 9.11 5.90
C TYR A 644 -2.77 9.62 5.50
N GLU A 645 -3.77 8.74 5.41
CA GLU A 645 -5.15 9.15 5.12
C GLU A 645 -5.75 10.03 6.23
N GLN A 646 -5.45 9.72 7.50
CA GLN A 646 -5.81 10.56 8.65
C GLN A 646 -5.17 11.94 8.57
N GLN A 647 -3.87 11.99 8.26
CA GLN A 647 -3.13 13.23 8.13
C GLN A 647 -3.66 14.08 6.97
N ALA A 648 -4.02 13.46 5.84
CA ALA A 648 -4.71 14.08 4.71
C ALA A 648 -6.00 14.77 5.14
N LEU A 649 -6.89 14.03 5.81
CA LEU A 649 -8.16 14.56 6.31
C LEU A 649 -7.94 15.68 7.33
N GLY A 650 -6.92 15.53 8.19
CA GLY A 650 -6.47 16.53 9.16
C GLY A 650 -5.89 17.81 8.55
N ARG A 651 -5.76 17.93 7.22
CA ARG A 651 -5.46 19.22 6.55
C ARG A 651 -6.69 20.10 6.40
N CYS A 652 -7.86 19.48 6.23
CA CYS A 652 -9.16 20.17 6.09
C CYS A 652 -9.89 20.28 7.43
N LEU A 653 -9.78 19.26 8.28
CA LEU A 653 -10.36 19.24 9.63
C LEU A 653 -9.42 19.94 10.61
N ARG A 654 -9.42 21.28 10.55
CA ARG A 654 -8.64 22.14 11.45
C ARG A 654 -9.49 23.30 11.94
N LEU A 655 -8.99 23.96 12.98
CA LEU A 655 -9.54 25.24 13.44
C LEU A 655 -9.61 26.23 12.28
N GLY A 656 -10.80 26.79 12.06
CA GLY A 656 -11.12 27.65 10.92
C GLY A 656 -11.92 26.97 9.81
N GLN A 657 -12.14 25.65 9.89
CA GLN A 657 -13.14 24.98 9.05
C GLN A 657 -14.54 25.34 9.55
N THR A 658 -15.35 25.91 8.67
CA THR A 658 -16.73 26.33 8.97
C THR A 658 -17.77 25.47 8.24
N ARG A 659 -17.34 24.57 7.35
CA ARG A 659 -18.18 23.80 6.44
C ARG A 659 -18.09 22.30 6.74
N PRO A 660 -19.17 21.53 6.48
CA PRO A 660 -19.10 20.07 6.54
C PRO A 660 -18.09 19.55 5.52
N VAL A 661 -17.32 18.54 5.94
CA VAL A 661 -16.27 17.94 5.10
C VAL A 661 -16.78 16.62 4.52
N TYR A 662 -16.60 16.43 3.22
CA TYR A 662 -16.98 15.22 2.50
C TYR A 662 -15.75 14.46 2.05
N LEU A 663 -15.67 13.19 2.41
CA LEU A 663 -14.63 12.26 2.01
C LEU A 663 -15.15 11.30 0.93
N TRP A 664 -14.50 11.29 -0.23
CA TRP A 664 -14.86 10.43 -1.36
C TRP A 664 -13.75 9.42 -1.60
N ARG A 665 -14.08 8.12 -1.56
CA ARG A 665 -13.13 7.04 -1.85
C ARG A 665 -13.51 6.35 -3.14
N PHE A 666 -12.64 6.41 -4.15
CA PHE A 666 -12.90 5.74 -5.42
C PHE A 666 -12.36 4.32 -5.37
N VAL A 667 -13.25 3.35 -5.60
CA VAL A 667 -12.92 1.92 -5.48
C VAL A 667 -13.37 1.20 -6.74
N THR A 668 -12.42 0.61 -7.46
CA THR A 668 -12.70 -0.28 -8.57
C THR A 668 -12.90 -1.68 -8.03
N LEU A 669 -14.09 -2.21 -8.25
CA LEU A 669 -14.48 -3.50 -7.72
C LEU A 669 -13.71 -4.63 -8.44
N GLY A 670 -13.54 -5.76 -7.75
CA GLY A 670 -12.84 -6.95 -8.21
C GLY A 670 -11.35 -6.73 -8.46
N THR A 671 -10.71 -5.73 -7.87
CA THR A 671 -9.26 -5.50 -7.96
C THR A 671 -8.64 -5.55 -6.56
N ALA A 672 -7.31 -5.53 -6.49
CA ALA A 672 -6.58 -5.51 -5.22
C ALA A 672 -6.91 -4.28 -4.37
N GLU A 673 -7.35 -3.19 -4.98
CA GLU A 673 -7.68 -1.96 -4.25
C GLU A 673 -8.98 -2.06 -3.45
N GLU A 674 -9.88 -2.98 -3.82
CA GLU A 674 -11.19 -3.12 -3.16
C GLU A 674 -11.02 -3.49 -1.69
N ASP A 675 -10.32 -4.58 -1.41
CA ASP A 675 -10.11 -5.07 -0.05
C ASP A 675 -9.27 -4.07 0.77
N LEU A 676 -8.21 -3.53 0.17
CA LEU A 676 -7.36 -2.52 0.80
C LEU A 676 -8.16 -1.26 1.19
N SER A 677 -9.06 -0.79 0.32
CA SER A 677 -9.90 0.38 0.58
C SER A 677 -10.89 0.14 1.72
N TYR A 678 -11.51 -1.05 1.77
CA TYR A 678 -12.43 -1.38 2.86
C TYR A 678 -11.70 -1.51 4.20
N ARG A 679 -10.52 -2.13 4.22
CA ARG A 679 -9.70 -2.23 5.44
C ARG A 679 -9.30 -0.86 5.97
N HIS A 680 -8.76 0.01 5.09
CA HIS A 680 -8.39 1.38 5.48
C HIS A 680 -9.58 2.18 5.99
N GLN A 681 -10.74 2.07 5.34
CA GLN A 681 -11.97 2.72 5.79
C GLN A 681 -12.30 2.32 7.23
N GLN A 682 -12.32 1.02 7.52
CA GLN A 682 -12.65 0.52 8.85
C GLN A 682 -11.65 1.00 9.91
N GLU A 683 -10.36 0.93 9.61
CA GLU A 683 -9.28 1.37 10.51
C GLU A 683 -9.30 2.88 10.76
N LEU A 684 -9.51 3.69 9.70
CA LEU A 684 -9.63 5.14 9.79
C LEU A 684 -10.69 5.54 10.83
N TRP A 685 -11.87 4.93 10.75
CA TRP A 685 -12.98 5.26 11.65
C TRP A 685 -12.88 4.62 13.03
N ARG A 686 -12.15 3.51 13.18
CA ARG A 686 -11.76 3.02 14.51
C ARG A 686 -10.90 4.08 15.22
N GLY A 687 -9.95 4.69 14.51
CA GLY A 687 -9.10 5.77 15.05
C GLY A 687 -9.81 7.10 15.36
N LEU A 688 -10.91 7.41 14.66
CA LEU A 688 -11.65 8.69 14.78
C LEU A 688 -12.88 8.62 15.73
N SER A 689 -13.07 7.54 16.48
CA SER A 689 -14.37 7.13 17.04
C SER A 689 -14.97 7.93 18.22
N ASP A 690 -14.71 9.25 18.29
CA ASP A 690 -15.55 10.22 19.00
C ASP A 690 -16.47 11.05 18.05
N ALA A 691 -16.42 10.83 16.73
CA ALA A 691 -17.25 11.54 15.75
C ALA A 691 -18.66 10.89 15.54
N PRO A 692 -19.76 11.67 15.50
CA PRO A 692 -21.11 11.15 15.28
C PRO A 692 -21.28 10.55 13.88
N ARG A 693 -21.81 9.33 13.80
CA ARG A 693 -22.00 8.55 12.57
C ARG A 693 -23.29 8.93 11.85
N HIS A 694 -23.20 9.31 10.57
CA HIS A 694 -24.32 9.24 9.62
C HIS A 694 -23.89 8.43 8.39
N ARG A 695 -24.24 7.15 8.36
CA ARG A 695 -24.04 6.28 7.18
C ARG A 695 -25.24 6.43 6.23
N ARG A 696 -24.98 6.56 4.93
CA ARG A 696 -25.94 6.15 3.88
C ARG A 696 -25.54 4.75 3.41
N ALA A 697 -26.52 3.87 3.30
CA ALA A 697 -26.34 2.43 3.15
C ALA A 697 -25.63 2.05 1.82
N ALA A 698 -24.54 1.30 1.93
CA ALA A 698 -24.00 0.45 0.87
C ALA A 698 -24.18 -1.03 1.29
N SER A 699 -24.30 -1.93 0.32
CA SER A 699 -24.92 -3.27 0.45
C SER A 699 -24.32 -4.18 1.53
N ALA A 700 -25.18 -4.74 2.38
CA ALA A 700 -24.88 -5.69 3.48
C ALA A 700 -24.15 -6.99 3.05
N SER A 701 -24.03 -7.27 1.76
CA SER A 701 -23.36 -8.47 1.23
C SER A 701 -21.83 -8.44 1.33
N ALA A 702 -21.20 -7.25 1.36
CA ALA A 702 -19.74 -7.12 1.41
C ALA A 702 -19.19 -7.18 2.84
N GLU A 703 -19.95 -6.67 3.82
CA GLU A 703 -19.58 -6.70 5.24
C GLU A 703 -19.52 -8.13 5.82
N ALA A 704 -20.25 -9.08 5.23
CA ALA A 704 -20.24 -10.49 5.64
C ALA A 704 -18.97 -11.24 5.20
N ALA A 705 -18.43 -10.92 4.02
CA ALA A 705 -17.25 -11.60 3.47
C ALA A 705 -15.93 -11.19 4.16
N ALA A 706 -15.87 -9.97 4.70
CA ALA A 706 -14.69 -9.45 5.40
C ALA A 706 -14.52 -10.03 6.83
N ARG A 707 -15.63 -10.43 7.49
CA ARG A 707 -15.60 -10.94 8.87
C ARG A 707 -15.03 -12.35 9.02
N GLU A 708 -14.97 -13.13 7.93
CA GLU A 708 -14.45 -14.52 7.98
C GLU A 708 -12.91 -14.62 7.89
N ARG A 709 -12.17 -13.50 7.78
CA ARG A 709 -10.70 -13.47 7.62
C ARG A 709 -9.93 -12.78 8.78
N GLU A 710 -10.58 -12.55 9.92
CA GLU A 710 -10.08 -11.68 11.01
C GLU A 710 -9.11 -12.33 12.04
N SER A 711 -8.29 -13.32 11.67
CA SER A 711 -7.37 -13.94 12.64
C SER A 711 -5.93 -14.08 12.14
N GLU A 712 -5.20 -12.98 11.95
CA GLU A 712 -3.72 -13.02 11.98
C GLU A 712 -3.10 -11.63 12.18
N SER A 713 -2.07 -11.58 13.02
CA SER A 713 -1.23 -10.43 13.34
C SER A 713 -0.33 -10.04 12.16
N ASP A 714 -0.07 -8.74 11.98
CA ASP A 714 0.93 -8.14 11.05
C ASP A 714 1.20 -8.99 9.80
N VAL A 715 0.19 -9.00 8.91
CA VAL A 715 0.26 -9.62 7.58
C VAL A 715 1.19 -8.77 6.70
N ASP A 716 2.16 -9.42 6.05
CA ASP A 716 3.09 -8.76 5.13
C ASP A 716 2.29 -8.12 3.97
N LEU A 717 2.76 -7.00 3.43
CA LEU A 717 2.03 -6.29 2.38
C LEU A 717 1.81 -7.19 1.17
N ASP A 718 2.78 -8.04 0.82
CA ASP A 718 2.64 -8.99 -0.27
C ASP A 718 1.51 -10.02 0.00
N ASP A 719 1.31 -10.45 1.24
CA ASP A 719 0.21 -11.34 1.64
C ASP A 719 -1.16 -10.64 1.61
N LEU A 720 -1.21 -9.30 1.64
CA LEU A 720 -2.45 -8.52 1.54
C LEU A 720 -2.94 -8.31 0.09
N PHE A 721 -2.07 -8.55 -0.91
CA PHE A 721 -2.36 -8.38 -2.34
C PHE A 721 -2.77 -9.68 -3.05
N TRP A 722 -2.39 -10.85 -2.52
CA TRP A 722 -2.68 -12.18 -3.08
C TRP A 722 -3.87 -12.87 -2.43
#